data_AF-A0A935ELD1-F1
#
_entry.id   AF-A0A935ELD1-F1
#
_cell.length_a   1.000
_cell.length_b   1.000
_cell.length_c   1.000
_cell.angle_alpha   90.00
_cell.angle_beta   90.00
_cell.angle_gamma   90.00
#
_symmetry.space_group_name_H-M   'P 1'
#
loop_
_entity.id
_entity.type
_entity.pdbx_description
1 polymer ?
#
loop_
_entity_poly.entity_id
_entity_poly.type
_entity_poly.pdbx_seq_one_letter_code
_entity_poly.pdbx_strand_id
1 'polypeptide(L)'
;MSEPLEPGIGRLLATARQVKGLSTSDVADKLKLTSRQIEALEAEEYDKLPAAVFVRGFIRNYARLVGLDAEQLLANLGEMQGATQNITVPSEGVTISSSPLKRWMIYLAGGLVLFLLLVALLYQWLSQGEQVLVAEPAAPSPTPEITSAPPAQDASMLPGSTVTAPTTPPAMIGPAAAPPMAPSESGRSGQSADSRRSARDGAQAHPRGAGNAHDGKSLPCPDNPADPEDRGRHACRQTGRRRLDVALHRHRGLLGTSRRWRRQERFKADWAGHRRGLLGYATVPGRGRQCGHGEDAVQRSSYRPASLYRRQGRQTDPRMTSAHPVVRRPSRRVLVGGIPVGGGTPVVVQSMTNTDTADIAGTVRQVHELWQAGSEWVRLTVNTVEAAQAVPAIRERLDALGCSVPLIGDFHFNGHKLLTQVPECAQALGKLRINPGNVGRGSKRDEQFATLIEFACKYDKPVRIGVNWGSLDQELLARMMDESAKRAKPTPTDEVMRNALIVSALESAARAEELGLGGDKIILSCKLSGVQDLIRVYRDLAARCDYPLHLGLTEAGLGSKGIVASTAALAVLLQEGIGDTIRVSLTPQPGESRTTEVQVAQEILQTMGLRSFTPLVTACPGCGRTTSTVFQELAQSIQTWLRQQMPVWREHYPGVEKMNVAVMGCVVNGPGESKHANVGISLPGTNETPVAPVYVDGEKTVTLKGDRIAEEFQAIVDDYVQRTYGNRGAGG
;
A
#
# COMPACT_ATOMS: atom_id res chain seq x y z
N MET A 1 29.96 28.69 40.36
CA MET A 1 29.27 27.51 40.89
C MET A 1 28.32 27.06 39.81
N SER A 2 28.65 25.99 39.10
CA SER A 2 27.82 25.39 38.05
C SER A 2 26.61 24.72 38.70
N GLU A 3 25.41 25.04 38.22
CA GLU A 3 24.18 24.33 38.60
C GLU A 3 24.35 22.81 38.39
N PRO A 4 23.82 21.97 39.29
CA PRO A 4 23.86 20.53 39.09
C PRO A 4 22.99 20.15 37.89
N LEU A 5 23.57 19.47 36.91
CA LEU A 5 22.85 18.85 35.78
C LEU A 5 21.77 17.91 36.34
N GLU A 6 20.51 18.20 36.01
CA GLU A 6 19.35 17.35 36.28
C GLU A 6 19.67 15.88 35.87
N PRO A 7 19.40 14.88 36.74
CA PRO A 7 19.71 13.49 36.45
C PRO A 7 18.84 12.99 35.28
N GLY A 8 19.48 12.39 34.28
CA GLY A 8 18.80 11.77 33.15
C GLY A 8 17.80 10.69 33.57
N ILE A 9 16.79 10.46 32.72
CA ILE A 9 15.69 9.50 32.92
C ILE A 9 16.21 8.09 33.22
N GLY A 10 17.27 7.65 32.53
CA GLY A 10 17.87 6.33 32.76
C GLY A 10 18.43 6.18 34.17
N ARG A 11 19.05 7.24 34.69
CA ARG A 11 19.58 7.28 36.06
C ARG A 11 18.48 7.32 37.11
N LEU A 12 17.37 8.02 36.84
CA LEU A 12 16.19 8.03 37.73
C LEU A 12 15.59 6.62 37.83
N LEU A 13 15.42 5.94 36.70
CA LEU A 13 14.94 4.55 36.66
C LEU A 13 15.88 3.60 37.41
N ALA A 14 17.19 3.69 37.18
CA ALA A 14 18.20 2.86 37.85
C ALA A 14 18.18 3.09 39.38
N THR A 15 18.08 4.34 39.82
CA THR A 15 18.04 4.69 41.24
C THR A 15 16.76 4.15 41.90
N ALA A 16 15.60 4.35 41.27
CA ALA A 16 14.33 3.84 41.80
C ALA A 16 14.27 2.30 41.83
N ARG A 17 14.89 1.63 40.84
CA ARG A 17 15.07 0.18 40.84
C ARG A 17 15.91 -0.27 42.06
N GLN A 18 17.05 0.38 42.28
CA GLN A 18 17.96 0.07 43.40
C GLN A 18 17.28 0.30 44.76
N VAL A 19 16.51 1.38 44.91
CA VAL A 19 15.73 1.67 46.13
C VAL A 19 14.69 0.56 46.40
N LYS A 20 14.09 -0.02 45.35
CA LYS A 20 13.19 -1.17 45.48
C LYS A 20 13.91 -2.52 45.64
N GLY A 21 15.24 -2.54 45.69
CA GLY A 21 16.04 -3.77 45.83
C GLY A 21 15.93 -4.74 44.66
N LEU A 22 15.54 -4.26 43.47
CA LEU A 22 15.37 -5.11 42.29
C LEU A 22 16.67 -5.19 41.48
N SER A 23 17.05 -6.40 41.04
CA SER A 23 18.12 -6.56 40.06
C SER A 23 17.65 -6.16 38.66
N THR A 24 18.58 -5.93 37.73
CA THR A 24 18.22 -5.70 36.31
C THR A 24 17.51 -6.91 35.71
N SER A 25 17.82 -8.13 36.18
CA SER A 25 17.12 -9.37 35.81
C SER A 25 15.67 -9.40 36.31
N ASP A 26 15.40 -8.97 37.55
CA ASP A 26 14.04 -8.97 38.10
C ASP A 26 13.12 -8.01 37.34
N VAL A 27 13.66 -6.85 36.94
CA VAL A 27 12.95 -5.88 36.11
C VAL A 27 12.75 -6.44 34.70
N ALA A 28 13.78 -7.03 34.11
CA ALA A 28 13.72 -7.67 32.80
C ALA A 28 12.61 -8.72 32.74
N ASP A 29 12.52 -9.60 33.74
CA ASP A 29 11.51 -10.66 33.82
C ASP A 29 10.08 -10.12 34.00
N LYS A 30 9.91 -9.05 34.77
CA LYS A 30 8.61 -8.40 35.01
C LYS A 30 8.14 -7.60 33.80
N LEU A 31 9.05 -6.94 33.09
CA LEU A 31 8.76 -6.13 31.90
C LEU A 31 8.80 -6.91 30.58
N LYS A 32 9.18 -8.19 30.63
CA LYS A 32 9.39 -9.05 29.44
C LYS A 32 10.43 -8.46 28.48
N LEU A 33 11.50 -7.92 29.06
CA LEU A 33 12.68 -7.40 28.38
C LEU A 33 13.89 -8.27 28.76
N THR A 34 15.01 -8.11 28.07
CA THR A 34 16.30 -8.72 28.46
C THR A 34 17.04 -7.79 29.42
N SER A 35 17.90 -8.32 30.29
CA SER A 35 18.71 -7.50 31.21
C SER A 35 19.53 -6.45 30.47
N ARG A 36 20.04 -6.79 29.28
CA ARG A 36 20.77 -5.87 28.38
C ARG A 36 19.90 -4.70 27.89
N GLN A 37 18.60 -4.92 27.69
CA GLN A 37 17.67 -3.84 27.32
C GLN A 37 17.34 -2.95 28.52
N ILE A 38 17.26 -3.51 29.73
CA ILE A 38 17.12 -2.73 30.96
C ILE A 38 18.36 -1.87 31.18
N GLU A 39 19.56 -2.42 30.99
CA GLU A 39 20.83 -1.69 31.04
C GLU A 39 20.89 -0.58 29.99
N ALA A 40 20.45 -0.85 28.75
CA ALA A 40 20.39 0.17 27.70
C ALA A 40 19.39 1.30 28.02
N LEU A 41 18.25 0.98 28.68
CA LEU A 41 17.30 1.99 29.16
C LEU A 41 17.88 2.83 30.31
N GLU A 42 18.63 2.21 31.23
CA GLU A 42 19.30 2.90 32.34
C GLU A 42 20.48 3.76 31.88
N ALA A 43 21.16 3.35 30.80
CA ALA A 43 22.25 4.09 30.16
C ALA A 43 21.80 5.09 29.08
N GLU A 44 20.48 5.18 28.81
CA GLU A 44 19.87 6.01 27.76
C GLU A 44 20.38 5.74 26.33
N GLU A 45 20.86 4.51 26.09
CA GLU A 45 21.34 4.03 24.79
C GLU A 45 20.15 3.52 23.94
N TYR A 46 19.22 4.41 23.61
CA TYR A 46 17.95 4.05 22.97
C TYR A 46 18.11 3.46 21.56
N ASP A 47 19.22 3.74 20.89
CA ASP A 47 19.62 3.19 19.59
C ASP A 47 19.92 1.68 19.62
N LYS A 48 20.22 1.13 20.81
CA LYS A 48 20.45 -0.30 21.00
C LYS A 48 19.16 -1.10 21.27
N LEU A 49 18.01 -0.45 21.27
CA LEU A 49 16.70 -1.09 21.47
C LEU A 49 16.04 -1.48 20.14
N PRO A 50 15.23 -2.57 20.08
CA PRO A 50 14.75 -3.17 18.82
C PRO A 50 13.93 -2.25 17.91
N ALA A 51 13.32 -1.18 18.45
CA ALA A 51 12.71 -0.12 17.67
C ALA A 51 12.49 1.14 18.54
N ALA A 52 12.88 2.31 18.02
CA ALA A 52 12.74 3.61 18.69
C ALA A 52 11.28 3.94 19.11
N VAL A 53 10.29 3.39 18.38
CA VAL A 53 8.86 3.57 18.65
C VAL A 53 8.44 2.97 20.00
N PHE A 54 9.13 1.92 20.48
CA PHE A 54 8.77 1.24 21.73
C PHE A 54 9.45 1.82 22.97
N VAL A 55 10.44 2.70 22.81
CA VAL A 55 11.24 3.27 23.92
C VAL A 55 10.34 3.99 24.93
N ARG A 56 9.40 4.82 24.46
CA ARG A 56 8.42 5.50 25.32
C ARG A 56 7.54 4.50 26.09
N GLY A 57 7.18 3.38 25.46
CA GLY A 57 6.43 2.31 26.10
C GLY A 57 7.24 1.60 27.19
N PHE A 58 8.51 1.33 26.93
CA PHE A 58 9.42 0.69 27.89
C PHE A 58 9.69 1.60 29.10
N ILE A 59 9.99 2.88 28.87
CA ILE A 59 10.18 3.86 29.95
C ILE A 59 8.91 3.97 30.80
N ARG A 60 7.72 4.03 30.17
CA ARG A 60 6.44 4.10 30.90
C ARG A 60 6.23 2.89 31.81
N ASN A 61 6.42 1.69 31.27
CA ASN A 61 6.20 0.45 32.02
C ASN A 61 7.25 0.26 33.12
N TYR A 62 8.50 0.65 32.84
CA TYR A 62 9.55 0.61 33.84
C TYR A 62 9.27 1.61 34.98
N ALA A 63 8.95 2.87 34.66
CA ALA A 63 8.56 3.88 35.65
C ALA A 63 7.42 3.40 36.57
N ARG A 64 6.35 2.84 36.00
CA ARG A 64 5.23 2.26 36.77
C ARG A 64 5.69 1.13 37.69
N LEU A 65 6.56 0.25 37.22
CA LEU A 65 7.10 -0.85 38.03
C LEU A 65 7.92 -0.34 39.22
N VAL A 66 8.74 0.70 39.01
CA VAL A 66 9.57 1.30 40.07
C VAL A 66 8.84 2.38 40.86
N GLY A 67 7.56 2.65 40.58
CA GLY A 67 6.73 3.60 41.33
C GLY A 67 7.05 5.08 41.06
N LEU A 68 7.62 5.40 39.90
CA LEU A 68 7.82 6.77 39.43
C LEU A 68 6.61 7.22 38.59
N ASP A 69 6.36 8.54 38.57
CA ASP A 69 5.36 9.14 37.69
C ASP A 69 5.82 9.03 36.23
N ALA A 70 5.16 8.15 35.50
CA ALA A 70 5.51 7.85 34.13
C ALA A 70 5.21 8.99 33.15
N GLU A 71 4.20 9.82 33.42
CA GLU A 71 3.84 10.92 32.52
C GLU A 71 4.77 12.12 32.74
N GLN A 72 5.20 12.36 33.99
CA GLN A 72 6.24 13.36 34.29
C GLN A 72 7.59 13.01 33.64
N LEU A 73 8.02 11.74 33.71
CA LEU A 73 9.26 11.27 33.05
C LEU A 73 9.20 11.40 31.52
N LEU A 74 8.03 11.14 30.93
CA LEU A 74 7.85 11.19 29.48
C LEU A 74 7.67 12.61 28.92
N ALA A 75 7.21 13.55 29.74
CA ALA A 75 7.20 14.98 29.43
C ALA A 75 8.64 15.50 29.29
N ASN A 76 9.51 15.11 30.23
CA ASN A 76 10.93 15.47 30.21
C ASN A 76 11.68 14.84 29.01
N LEU A 77 11.25 13.66 28.54
CA LEU A 77 11.76 13.04 27.31
C LEU A 77 11.38 13.85 26.04
N GLY A 78 10.22 14.52 26.06
CA GLY A 78 9.73 15.35 24.96
C GLY A 78 10.46 16.68 24.82
N GLU A 79 10.85 17.30 25.93
CA GLU A 79 11.66 18.53 25.92
C GLU A 79 13.10 18.28 25.46
N MET A 80 13.71 17.14 25.82
CA MET A 80 15.06 16.78 25.37
C MET A 80 15.14 16.46 23.87
N GLN A 81 14.10 15.86 23.28
CA GLN A 81 14.04 15.59 21.82
C GLN A 81 13.56 16.80 21.01
N GLY A 82 12.73 17.67 21.59
CA GLY A 82 12.33 18.95 20.99
C GLY A 82 13.46 19.98 20.95
N ALA A 83 14.36 19.96 21.93
CA ALA A 83 15.55 20.81 21.96
C ALA A 83 16.63 20.38 20.95
N THR A 84 16.64 19.13 20.47
CA THR A 84 17.60 18.68 19.44
C THR A 84 17.14 18.93 18.01
N GLN A 85 15.89 19.33 17.78
CA GLN A 85 15.39 19.68 16.44
C GLN A 85 15.40 21.19 16.13
N ASN A 86 15.67 22.04 17.13
CA ASN A 86 15.71 23.51 16.96
C ASN A 86 16.97 24.17 17.54
N ILE A 87 18.15 23.55 17.36
CA ILE A 87 19.42 24.26 17.50
C ILE A 87 20.02 24.45 16.11
N THR A 88 19.88 25.66 15.59
CA THR A 88 20.76 26.18 14.55
C THR A 88 22.13 26.38 15.19
N VAL A 89 23.03 25.40 15.09
CA VAL A 89 24.41 25.54 15.60
C VAL A 89 25.22 26.37 14.60
N PRO A 90 25.79 27.52 14.99
CA PRO A 90 26.83 28.18 14.21
C PRO A 90 28.07 27.27 14.20
N SER A 91 28.64 27.04 13.02
CA SER A 91 29.81 26.19 12.86
C SER A 91 31.05 26.79 13.54
N GLU A 92 31.37 26.35 14.75
CA GLU A 92 32.73 26.41 15.29
C GLU A 92 33.25 24.99 15.56
N GLY A 93 34.45 24.74 15.03
CA GLY A 93 34.97 23.41 14.76
C GLY A 93 35.42 22.66 15.99
N VAL A 94 35.00 21.39 16.06
CA VAL A 94 35.69 20.34 16.80
C VAL A 94 36.37 19.42 15.79
N THR A 95 37.69 19.34 15.87
CA THR A 95 38.57 18.51 15.03
C THR A 95 38.32 17.03 15.29
N ILE A 96 37.61 16.36 14.39
CA ILE A 96 37.54 14.90 14.31
C ILE A 96 38.81 14.41 13.60
N SER A 97 39.57 13.53 14.27
CA SER A 97 40.71 12.83 13.68
C SER A 97 40.27 12.05 12.43
N SER A 98 40.67 12.56 11.26
CA SER A 98 40.27 12.08 9.94
C SER A 98 41.27 11.08 9.39
N SER A 99 41.06 9.79 9.66
CA SER A 99 41.79 8.71 8.98
C SER A 99 40.97 7.93 7.92
N PRO A 100 39.62 7.78 8.01
CA PRO A 100 38.85 7.12 6.94
C PRO A 100 38.40 8.10 5.82
N LEU A 101 38.10 9.36 6.18
CA LEU A 101 37.55 10.39 5.28
C LEU A 101 38.58 10.90 4.25
N LYS A 102 39.88 10.98 4.62
CA LYS A 102 40.95 11.43 3.71
C LYS A 102 41.16 10.49 2.51
N ARG A 103 40.94 9.18 2.67
CA ARG A 103 41.10 8.22 1.57
C ARG A 103 40.01 8.38 0.52
N TRP A 104 38.75 8.55 0.95
CA TRP A 104 37.63 8.80 0.05
C TRP A 104 37.76 10.11 -0.72
N MET A 105 38.31 11.16 -0.10
CA MET A 105 38.59 12.42 -0.81
C MET A 105 39.67 12.28 -1.89
N ILE A 106 40.67 11.41 -1.70
CA ILE A 106 41.68 11.12 -2.74
C ILE A 106 41.03 10.37 -3.91
N TYR A 107 40.10 9.44 -3.64
CA TYR A 107 39.36 8.75 -4.69
C TYR A 107 38.38 9.66 -5.42
N LEU A 108 37.71 10.59 -4.71
CA LEU A 108 36.85 11.60 -5.32
C LEU A 108 37.64 12.60 -6.17
N ALA A 109 38.78 13.08 -5.67
CA ALA A 109 39.66 13.97 -6.43
C ALA A 109 40.24 13.26 -7.66
N GLY A 110 40.69 12.01 -7.51
CA GLY A 110 41.16 11.18 -8.62
C GLY A 110 40.07 10.89 -9.65
N GLY A 111 38.85 10.59 -9.19
CA GLY A 111 37.67 10.38 -10.03
C GLY A 111 37.26 11.65 -10.78
N LEU A 112 37.32 12.82 -10.13
CA LEU A 112 37.01 14.11 -10.76
C LEU A 112 38.06 14.49 -11.81
N VAL A 113 39.36 14.27 -11.53
CA VAL A 113 40.42 14.50 -12.52
C VAL A 113 40.27 13.55 -13.71
N LEU A 114 39.97 12.28 -13.48
CA LEU A 114 39.70 11.32 -14.55
C LEU A 114 38.47 11.71 -15.38
N PHE A 115 37.40 12.15 -14.72
CA PHE A 115 36.19 12.64 -15.38
C PHE A 115 36.48 13.87 -16.24
N LEU A 116 37.21 14.86 -15.72
CA LEU A 116 37.59 16.06 -16.47
C LEU A 116 38.52 15.73 -17.64
N LEU A 117 39.43 14.76 -17.49
CA LEU A 117 40.27 14.28 -18.59
C LEU A 117 39.44 13.59 -19.68
N LEU A 118 38.44 12.77 -19.30
CA LEU A 118 37.52 12.14 -20.25
C LEU A 118 36.66 13.18 -20.97
N VAL A 119 36.18 14.20 -20.26
CA VAL A 119 35.43 15.32 -20.87
C VAL A 119 36.33 16.13 -21.80
N ALA A 120 37.58 16.41 -21.42
CA ALA A 120 38.53 17.12 -22.26
C ALA A 120 38.92 16.32 -23.51
N LEU A 121 39.10 15.00 -23.39
CA LEU A 121 39.33 14.08 -24.51
C LEU A 121 38.11 14.00 -25.43
N LEU A 122 36.91 13.94 -24.87
CA LEU A 122 35.66 13.98 -25.63
C LEU A 122 35.50 15.32 -26.35
N TYR A 123 35.80 16.43 -25.68
CA TYR A 123 35.79 17.76 -26.28
C TYR A 123 36.84 17.87 -27.40
N GLN A 124 38.06 17.38 -27.19
CA GLN A 124 39.08 17.31 -28.25
C GLN A 124 38.60 16.48 -29.42
N TRP A 125 38.03 15.29 -29.17
CA TRP A 125 37.49 14.41 -30.21
C TRP A 125 36.36 15.07 -31.00
N LEU A 126 35.43 15.76 -30.33
CA LEU A 126 34.37 16.52 -30.97
C LEU A 126 34.93 17.72 -31.75
N SER A 127 35.91 18.42 -31.20
CA SER A 127 36.54 19.59 -31.84
C SER A 127 37.45 19.24 -33.03
N GLN A 128 37.94 18.01 -33.11
CA GLN A 128 38.70 17.52 -34.27
C GLN A 128 37.79 17.07 -35.43
N GLY A 129 36.46 17.06 -35.24
CA GLY A 129 35.49 16.77 -36.29
C GLY A 129 35.27 17.90 -37.30
N GLU A 130 35.87 19.08 -37.09
CA GLU A 130 35.60 20.28 -37.89
C GLU A 130 36.85 20.75 -38.67
N GLN A 131 37.34 19.89 -39.56
CA GLN A 131 37.99 20.36 -40.78
C GLN A 131 37.12 19.99 -41.98
N VAL A 132 36.11 20.83 -42.23
CA VAL A 132 35.42 20.83 -43.51
C VAL A 132 36.28 21.63 -44.48
N LEU A 133 36.71 20.95 -45.55
CA LEU A 133 37.37 21.51 -46.71
C LEU A 133 36.64 22.75 -47.23
N VAL A 134 37.33 23.88 -47.27
CA VAL A 134 36.94 25.03 -48.09
C VAL A 134 37.15 24.61 -49.54
N ALA A 135 36.06 24.26 -50.21
CA ALA A 135 36.05 24.09 -51.66
C ALA A 135 36.02 25.48 -52.32
N GLU A 136 37.04 25.75 -53.13
CA GLU A 136 37.20 26.95 -53.93
C GLU A 136 36.06 27.05 -54.99
N PRO A 137 35.43 28.22 -55.20
CA PRO A 137 34.33 28.34 -56.16
C PRO A 137 34.85 28.35 -57.61
N ALA A 138 34.36 27.39 -58.40
CA ALA A 138 34.63 27.28 -59.83
C ALA A 138 33.96 28.42 -60.63
N ALA A 139 34.67 28.88 -61.67
CA ALA A 139 34.26 29.95 -62.59
C ALA A 139 33.00 29.59 -63.42
N PRO A 140 32.18 30.60 -63.81
CA PRO A 140 30.94 30.37 -64.55
C PRO A 140 31.19 30.08 -66.04
N SER A 141 30.46 29.10 -66.59
CA SER A 141 30.35 28.84 -68.03
C SER A 141 29.08 29.51 -68.60
N PRO A 142 29.07 29.86 -69.90
CA PRO A 142 28.15 30.86 -70.45
C PRO A 142 26.75 30.32 -70.80
N THR A 143 25.78 31.22 -70.69
CA THR A 143 24.35 31.10 -71.02
C THR A 143 24.10 31.01 -72.53
N PRO A 144 23.15 30.18 -73.01
CA PRO A 144 22.63 30.31 -74.37
C PRO A 144 21.40 31.23 -74.43
N GLU A 145 21.31 31.94 -75.55
CA GLU A 145 20.43 33.07 -75.88
C GLU A 145 18.93 32.76 -75.89
N ILE A 146 18.17 33.79 -75.53
CA ILE A 146 16.71 33.91 -75.65
C ILE A 146 16.37 34.37 -77.07
N THR A 147 15.44 33.69 -77.75
CA THR A 147 14.72 34.22 -78.92
C THR A 147 13.27 34.56 -78.56
N SER A 148 12.77 35.59 -79.24
CA SER A 148 11.70 36.55 -78.98
C SER A 148 10.23 36.09 -78.92
N ALA A 149 9.42 36.97 -78.32
CA ALA A 149 7.95 37.00 -78.11
C ALA A 149 7.08 36.99 -79.41
N PRO A 150 5.72 37.05 -79.32
CA PRO A 150 5.01 38.36 -79.21
C PRO A 150 3.67 38.27 -78.39
N PRO A 151 2.72 39.25 -78.39
CA PRO A 151 2.43 40.09 -77.22
C PRO A 151 0.93 40.19 -76.81
N ALA A 152 0.67 41.09 -75.84
CA ALA A 152 -0.54 41.39 -75.05
C ALA A 152 -1.85 41.78 -75.78
N GLN A 153 -2.97 41.70 -75.04
CA GLN A 153 -4.10 42.64 -75.14
C GLN A 153 -4.72 42.98 -73.76
N ASP A 154 -4.87 44.30 -73.55
CA ASP A 154 -5.63 45.00 -72.50
C ASP A 154 -7.15 44.87 -72.65
N ALA A 155 -7.90 45.04 -71.55
CA ALA A 155 -9.08 45.93 -71.53
C ALA A 155 -9.55 46.25 -70.10
N SER A 156 -9.64 47.56 -69.84
CA SER A 156 -10.21 48.25 -68.68
C SER A 156 -11.75 48.20 -68.63
N MET A 157 -12.36 48.36 -67.44
CA MET A 157 -13.21 49.51 -67.04
C MET A 157 -14.11 49.20 -65.82
N LEU A 158 -14.20 50.19 -64.92
CA LEU A 158 -15.07 50.38 -63.73
C LEU A 158 -16.52 50.80 -64.16
N PRO A 159 -17.49 51.27 -63.30
CA PRO A 159 -17.50 51.49 -61.83
C PRO A 159 -18.82 51.14 -61.06
N GLY A 160 -18.70 51.12 -59.72
CA GLY A 160 -19.52 51.93 -58.78
C GLY A 160 -20.92 51.47 -58.35
N SER A 161 -21.11 51.26 -57.04
CA SER A 161 -22.19 51.90 -56.25
C SER A 161 -21.95 51.73 -54.73
N THR A 162 -22.40 52.74 -54.01
CA THR A 162 -21.98 53.24 -52.70
C THR A 162 -23.04 53.04 -51.60
N VAL A 163 -22.61 53.25 -50.32
CA VAL A 163 -23.39 53.83 -49.17
C VAL A 163 -24.34 52.85 -48.44
N THR A 164 -24.42 52.70 -47.10
CA THR A 164 -23.94 53.46 -45.91
C THR A 164 -24.07 52.62 -44.62
N ALA A 165 -23.28 52.96 -43.59
CA ALA A 165 -23.51 52.63 -42.17
C ALA A 165 -24.33 53.74 -41.45
N PRO A 166 -24.77 53.51 -40.19
CA PRO A 166 -24.27 54.39 -39.12
C PRO A 166 -23.96 53.72 -37.76
N THR A 167 -22.77 54.05 -37.23
CA THR A 167 -22.39 54.56 -35.88
C THR A 167 -23.07 54.14 -34.54
N THR A 168 -22.28 53.40 -33.72
CA THR A 168 -21.84 53.63 -32.28
C THR A 168 -22.81 53.58 -31.06
N PRO A 169 -22.28 53.33 -29.82
CA PRO A 169 -22.91 52.52 -28.75
C PRO A 169 -23.28 53.32 -27.47
N PRO A 170 -23.67 52.65 -26.36
CA PRO A 170 -22.78 52.69 -25.18
C PRO A 170 -22.77 51.42 -24.28
N ALA A 171 -21.92 51.49 -23.25
CA ALA A 171 -21.45 50.44 -22.35
C ALA A 171 -22.20 50.34 -21.00
N MET A 172 -21.77 49.33 -20.21
CA MET A 172 -21.82 49.17 -18.73
C MET A 172 -23.01 48.43 -18.10
N ILE A 173 -22.70 47.26 -17.52
CA ILE A 173 -23.49 46.50 -16.55
C ILE A 173 -22.88 46.73 -15.16
N GLY A 174 -23.73 46.97 -14.16
CA GLY A 174 -23.44 46.82 -12.73
C GLY A 174 -24.72 46.36 -12.00
N PRO A 175 -24.65 45.56 -10.91
CA PRO A 175 -25.75 44.70 -10.45
C PRO A 175 -26.48 45.20 -9.19
N ALA A 176 -27.75 44.79 -9.00
CA ALA A 176 -28.48 44.82 -7.72
C ALA A 176 -29.73 43.92 -7.85
N ALA A 177 -29.82 42.80 -7.11
CA ALA A 177 -30.32 42.65 -5.74
C ALA A 177 -31.85 42.42 -5.68
N ALA A 178 -32.20 41.22 -5.18
CA ALA A 178 -33.56 40.77 -4.90
C ALA A 178 -34.14 41.45 -3.64
N PRO A 179 -35.48 41.61 -3.52
CA PRO A 179 -36.10 41.98 -2.27
C PRO A 179 -36.67 40.75 -1.51
N PRO A 180 -36.79 40.85 -0.17
CA PRO A 180 -37.08 39.72 0.73
C PRO A 180 -38.57 39.56 1.06
N MET A 181 -38.89 38.34 1.53
CA MET A 181 -40.13 37.98 2.22
C MET A 181 -40.29 38.71 3.56
N ALA A 182 -41.53 39.09 3.87
CA ALA A 182 -41.99 39.45 5.21
C ALA A 182 -43.08 38.45 5.67
N PRO A 183 -43.14 38.07 6.96
CA PRO A 183 -44.21 37.27 7.53
C PRO A 183 -45.17 38.12 8.39
N SER A 184 -46.45 37.75 8.44
CA SER A 184 -47.28 38.00 9.63
C SER A 184 -48.53 37.12 9.65
N GLU A 185 -48.89 36.77 10.89
CA GLU A 185 -49.94 35.85 11.32
C GLU A 185 -51.36 36.43 11.20
N SER A 186 -52.36 35.54 11.16
CA SER A 186 -53.50 35.46 12.12
C SER A 186 -54.83 35.03 11.48
N GLY A 187 -55.56 34.16 12.18
CA GLY A 187 -57.00 34.37 12.40
C GLY A 187 -58.04 33.60 11.57
N ARG A 188 -58.48 32.46 12.13
CA ARG A 188 -59.89 32.01 12.34
C ARG A 188 -60.90 31.84 11.17
N SER A 189 -61.51 30.64 11.21
CA SER A 189 -62.97 30.32 11.22
C SER A 189 -63.69 29.89 9.93
N GLY A 190 -64.60 28.91 10.10
CA GLY A 190 -65.70 28.55 9.19
C GLY A 190 -65.55 27.18 8.50
N GLN A 191 -65.93 26.07 9.14
CA GLN A 191 -67.24 25.39 9.04
C GLN A 191 -67.54 24.63 7.72
N SER A 192 -67.74 23.32 7.89
CA SER A 192 -68.87 22.48 7.44
C SER A 192 -68.59 21.32 6.46
N ALA A 193 -69.03 20.14 6.92
CA ALA A 193 -69.70 19.04 6.22
C ALA A 193 -68.91 18.18 5.19
N ASP A 194 -69.08 16.87 5.04
CA ASP A 194 -69.72 15.78 5.82
C ASP A 194 -69.41 14.45 5.08
N SER A 195 -69.37 13.34 5.81
CA SER A 195 -69.54 11.93 5.38
C SER A 195 -68.38 11.26 4.58
N ARG A 196 -67.92 10.01 4.82
CA ARG A 196 -68.52 8.77 5.39
C ARG A 196 -67.45 7.81 5.98
N ARG A 197 -67.83 7.11 7.08
CA ARG A 197 -67.66 5.67 7.48
C ARG A 197 -66.33 4.93 7.21
N SER A 198 -65.83 3.97 8.00
CA SER A 198 -66.24 3.27 9.24
C SER A 198 -65.24 2.11 9.50
N ALA A 199 -64.70 1.96 10.72
CA ALA A 199 -64.35 0.71 11.43
C ALA A 199 -63.77 1.11 12.82
N ARG A 200 -64.46 1.03 13.98
CA ARG A 200 -64.81 -0.12 14.86
C ARG A 200 -63.68 -1.13 15.07
N ASP A 201 -63.38 -1.65 16.27
CA ASP A 201 -63.58 -1.30 17.70
C ASP A 201 -62.97 -2.45 18.54
N GLY A 202 -62.62 -2.19 19.81
CA GLY A 202 -62.37 -3.18 20.87
C GLY A 202 -61.05 -2.95 21.64
N ALA A 203 -60.95 -2.22 22.77
CA ALA A 203 -61.56 -2.38 24.12
C ALA A 203 -61.25 -3.78 24.73
N GLN A 204 -60.79 -3.99 25.97
CA GLN A 204 -60.72 -3.20 27.21
C GLN A 204 -59.87 -4.02 28.23
N ALA A 205 -59.21 -3.38 29.21
CA ALA A 205 -58.62 -4.07 30.36
C ALA A 205 -58.66 -3.21 31.65
N HIS A 206 -59.15 -3.80 32.75
CA HIS A 206 -58.99 -3.46 34.17
C HIS A 206 -59.75 -4.56 34.99
N PRO A 207 -59.58 -4.74 36.34
CA PRO A 207 -58.89 -3.90 37.35
C PRO A 207 -58.10 -4.62 38.50
N ARG A 208 -57.28 -3.80 39.21
CA ARG A 208 -57.05 -3.62 40.68
C ARG A 208 -56.75 -4.76 41.70
N GLY A 209 -55.69 -4.49 42.50
CA GLY A 209 -55.66 -4.44 44.00
C GLY A 209 -54.96 -5.61 44.72
N ALA A 210 -54.24 -5.50 45.86
CA ALA A 210 -53.79 -4.41 46.74
C ALA A 210 -52.86 -4.96 47.89
N GLY A 211 -51.97 -4.10 48.44
CA GLY A 211 -51.46 -4.08 49.85
C GLY A 211 -50.09 -4.72 50.18
N ASN A 212 -49.24 -4.24 51.12
CA ASN A 212 -49.08 -2.98 51.88
C ASN A 212 -47.77 -2.99 52.75
N ALA A 213 -47.37 -1.81 53.28
CA ALA A 213 -46.41 -1.47 54.39
C ALA A 213 -44.99 -0.92 53.99
N HIS A 214 -44.70 0.40 54.09
CA HIS A 214 -44.23 1.27 55.22
C HIS A 214 -42.73 1.04 55.60
N ASP A 215 -41.79 2.00 55.53
CA ASP A 215 -41.68 3.32 56.21
C ASP A 215 -40.70 4.36 55.57
N GLY A 216 -40.91 5.66 55.84
CA GLY A 216 -39.84 6.68 56.04
C GLY A 216 -39.55 7.77 54.97
N LYS A 217 -40.04 9.01 55.16
CA LYS A 217 -39.73 10.27 54.41
C LYS A 217 -38.44 10.95 54.96
N SER A 218 -37.64 11.75 54.23
CA SER A 218 -37.86 13.19 53.91
C SER A 218 -36.72 13.86 53.06
N LEU A 219 -37.12 14.85 52.24
CA LEU A 219 -36.50 15.83 51.29
C LEU A 219 -35.37 16.80 51.82
N PRO A 220 -34.86 17.86 51.10
CA PRO A 220 -34.62 18.17 49.65
C PRO A 220 -33.22 18.85 49.33
N CYS A 221 -33.06 19.35 48.08
CA CYS A 221 -31.98 20.09 47.36
C CYS A 221 -31.12 21.15 48.12
N PRO A 222 -30.03 21.66 47.48
CA PRO A 222 -30.11 23.05 47.00
C PRO A 222 -29.37 23.40 45.68
N ASP A 223 -29.67 24.64 45.28
CA ASP A 223 -29.38 25.41 44.07
C ASP A 223 -27.94 25.91 43.85
N ASN A 224 -27.73 26.38 42.62
CA ASN A 224 -26.62 27.17 42.10
C ASN A 224 -26.87 28.70 42.29
N PRO A 225 -25.84 29.54 42.49
CA PRO A 225 -25.95 30.94 42.05
C PRO A 225 -24.69 31.49 41.34
N ALA A 226 -24.91 32.56 40.58
CA ALA A 226 -23.94 33.31 39.77
C ALA A 226 -23.49 34.65 40.42
N ASP A 227 -22.25 35.05 40.10
CA ASP A 227 -21.59 36.38 39.99
C ASP A 227 -21.49 37.35 41.22
N PRO A 228 -20.61 38.40 41.28
CA PRO A 228 -20.11 39.28 40.18
C PRO A 228 -18.64 39.89 40.24
N GLU A 229 -18.22 40.55 39.13
CA GLU A 229 -17.45 41.85 38.94
C GLU A 229 -16.16 42.19 39.77
N ASP A 230 -15.13 42.99 39.39
CA ASP A 230 -14.72 43.89 38.29
C ASP A 230 -13.26 44.41 38.58
N ARG A 231 -12.61 45.09 37.60
CA ARG A 231 -11.38 45.95 37.59
C ARG A 231 -10.03 45.24 37.31
N GLY A 232 -9.20 45.58 36.32
CA GLY A 232 -9.11 46.71 35.39
C GLY A 232 -7.71 47.36 35.46
N ARG A 233 -6.92 47.35 34.35
CA ARG A 233 -6.11 48.49 33.83
C ARG A 233 -5.15 48.13 32.67
N HIS A 234 -5.16 49.04 31.70
CA HIS A 234 -4.30 49.21 30.52
C HIS A 234 -2.81 49.50 30.81
N ALA A 235 -1.92 49.21 29.84
CA ALA A 235 -0.97 50.20 29.27
C ALA A 235 -0.26 49.68 28.01
N CYS A 236 0.24 50.63 27.21
CA CYS A 236 0.58 50.58 25.80
C CYS A 236 2.08 50.90 25.57
N ARG A 237 2.68 50.33 24.51
CA ARG A 237 3.86 50.75 23.69
C ARG A 237 5.14 51.30 24.34
N GLN A 238 6.30 50.80 23.85
CA GLN A 238 7.43 51.55 23.22
C GLN A 238 8.63 50.59 22.99
N THR A 239 9.04 50.27 21.75
CA THR A 239 10.14 50.87 20.93
C THR A 239 11.53 50.98 21.58
N GLY A 240 12.54 50.37 20.95
CA GLY A 240 13.96 50.69 21.19
C GLY A 240 14.96 49.85 20.37
N ARG A 241 15.61 50.49 19.38
CA ARG A 241 16.68 49.96 18.51
C ARG A 241 18.09 50.06 19.15
N ARG A 242 19.06 49.39 18.49
CA ARG A 242 20.53 49.66 18.35
C ARG A 242 21.43 48.84 19.29
N ARG A 243 22.68 48.47 18.97
CA ARG A 243 23.57 48.40 17.77
C ARG A 243 24.81 47.58 18.21
N LEU A 244 25.58 47.12 17.22
CA LEU A 244 26.89 46.46 17.25
C LEU A 244 27.92 47.05 18.24
N ASP A 245 28.88 46.23 18.71
CA ASP A 245 30.29 46.40 18.31
C ASP A 245 31.22 45.22 18.64
N VAL A 246 32.30 45.19 17.87
CA VAL A 246 33.30 44.15 17.56
C VAL A 246 34.46 44.12 18.56
N ALA A 247 35.08 42.95 18.79
CA ALA A 247 36.48 42.86 19.19
C ALA A 247 37.17 41.56 18.71
N LEU A 248 38.23 41.75 17.92
CA LEU A 248 39.23 40.77 17.45
C LEU A 248 40.25 40.45 18.57
N HIS A 249 40.73 39.19 18.68
CA HIS A 249 42.18 38.94 18.85
C HIS A 249 42.67 37.49 18.61
N ARG A 250 43.93 37.44 18.19
CA ARG A 250 44.78 36.36 17.65
C ARG A 250 45.22 35.32 18.71
N HIS A 251 45.65 34.14 18.27
CA HIS A 251 46.98 33.61 18.63
C HIS A 251 47.53 32.50 17.69
N ARG A 252 48.82 32.67 17.31
CA ARG A 252 49.79 31.68 16.77
C ARG A 252 49.99 30.56 17.81
N GLY A 253 50.26 29.28 17.52
CA GLY A 253 51.12 28.64 16.52
C GLY A 253 52.27 27.93 17.26
N LEU A 254 52.49 26.62 17.06
CA LEU A 254 53.70 25.91 17.50
C LEU A 254 54.02 24.69 16.61
N LEU A 255 55.32 24.57 16.32
CA LEU A 255 56.02 23.65 15.41
C LEU A 255 56.35 22.30 16.07
N GLY A 256 56.58 21.27 15.26
CA GLY A 256 57.16 20.00 15.71
C GLY A 256 57.41 18.95 14.61
N THR A 257 58.50 19.14 13.87
CA THR A 257 59.38 18.19 13.16
C THR A 257 59.26 16.69 13.50
N SER A 258 59.65 15.65 12.74
CA SER A 258 60.19 15.38 11.40
C SER A 258 60.53 13.86 11.34
N ARG A 259 60.89 13.31 10.17
CA ARG A 259 61.52 11.98 9.86
C ARG A 259 60.55 10.84 9.49
N ARG A 260 60.78 10.01 8.46
CA ARG A 260 61.70 10.01 7.30
C ARG A 260 61.21 8.93 6.33
N TRP A 261 61.34 9.20 5.04
CA TRP A 261 61.28 8.28 3.90
C TRP A 261 62.43 7.25 3.90
N ARG A 262 62.23 6.02 3.38
CA ARG A 262 62.73 5.55 2.06
C ARG A 262 62.73 4.00 1.86
N ARG A 263 62.27 3.64 0.64
CA ARG A 263 62.77 2.66 -0.38
C ARG A 263 62.70 1.14 -0.14
N GLN A 264 62.05 0.36 -1.03
CA GLN A 264 62.49 -0.17 -2.37
C GLN A 264 63.60 -1.24 -2.18
N GLU A 265 63.59 -2.47 -2.70
CA GLU A 265 63.18 -3.05 -3.99
C GLU A 265 63.19 -4.63 -3.96
N ARG A 266 62.49 -5.25 -4.93
CA ARG A 266 62.73 -6.55 -5.64
C ARG A 266 62.59 -7.91 -4.90
N PHE A 267 61.77 -8.80 -5.48
CA PHE A 267 62.22 -9.95 -6.29
C PHE A 267 61.05 -10.60 -7.08
N LYS A 268 61.34 -11.09 -8.30
CA LYS A 268 60.47 -11.86 -9.22
C LYS A 268 60.73 -13.37 -9.06
N ALA A 269 59.73 -14.20 -9.36
CA ALA A 269 59.75 -15.33 -10.32
C ALA A 269 59.02 -16.62 -9.86
N ASP A 270 58.31 -17.20 -10.84
CA ASP A 270 57.93 -18.60 -11.10
C ASP A 270 56.90 -19.34 -10.22
N TRP A 271 55.86 -19.86 -10.88
CA TRP A 271 55.78 -21.30 -11.23
C TRP A 271 54.60 -21.61 -12.18
N ALA A 272 54.88 -22.44 -13.19
CA ALA A 272 53.93 -23.01 -14.14
C ALA A 272 53.96 -24.54 -14.09
N GLY A 273 52.80 -25.18 -14.32
CA GLY A 273 52.67 -26.51 -14.90
C GLY A 273 52.44 -27.69 -13.94
N HIS A 274 51.34 -28.44 -14.15
CA HIS A 274 51.37 -29.80 -14.71
C HIS A 274 49.95 -30.40 -14.92
N ARG A 275 49.73 -30.97 -16.12
CA ARG A 275 48.68 -31.96 -16.47
C ARG A 275 49.32 -33.35 -16.56
N ARG A 276 48.50 -34.40 -16.36
CA ARG A 276 48.42 -35.76 -17.00
C ARG A 276 47.87 -36.75 -15.94
N GLY A 277 47.03 -37.74 -16.19
CA GLY A 277 46.43 -38.35 -17.40
C GLY A 277 45.93 -39.78 -17.07
N LEU A 278 45.25 -40.42 -18.04
CA LEU A 278 44.82 -41.85 -18.18
C LEU A 278 43.36 -42.23 -17.81
N LEU A 279 42.62 -43.11 -18.49
CA LEU A 279 42.45 -43.52 -19.91
C LEU A 279 41.34 -44.61 -20.02
N GLY A 280 40.55 -44.58 -21.10
CA GLY A 280 39.93 -45.74 -21.81
C GLY A 280 38.47 -46.12 -21.48
N TYR A 281 37.63 -46.65 -22.38
CA TYR A 281 37.62 -46.88 -23.85
C TYR A 281 36.19 -47.40 -24.23
N ALA A 282 35.91 -47.48 -25.55
CA ALA A 282 34.79 -48.12 -26.27
C ALA A 282 33.50 -47.27 -26.49
N THR A 283 32.79 -47.20 -27.62
CA THR A 283 33.00 -47.36 -29.10
C THR A 283 31.67 -46.99 -29.80
N VAL A 284 31.69 -46.43 -31.02
CA VAL A 284 30.54 -46.00 -31.88
C VAL A 284 30.10 -47.12 -32.86
N PRO A 285 29.02 -47.06 -33.70
CA PRO A 285 28.84 -46.16 -34.89
C PRO A 285 27.36 -45.68 -35.12
N GLY A 286 26.96 -44.73 -35.98
CA GLY A 286 27.60 -43.92 -37.02
C GLY A 286 26.55 -43.20 -37.91
N ARG A 287 27.07 -42.48 -38.95
CA ARG A 287 26.45 -41.66 -40.03
C ARG A 287 26.29 -40.17 -39.70
N GLY A 288 26.85 -39.19 -40.43
CA GLY A 288 27.70 -39.18 -41.64
C GLY A 288 27.51 -37.87 -42.44
N ARG A 289 28.62 -37.36 -43.04
CA ARG A 289 28.83 -36.24 -44.00
C ARG A 289 29.25 -34.90 -43.35
N GLN A 290 30.55 -34.49 -43.36
CA GLN A 290 31.46 -34.01 -44.44
C GLN A 290 30.97 -32.73 -45.14
N CYS A 291 31.76 -31.70 -45.46
CA CYS A 291 33.17 -31.29 -45.28
C CYS A 291 33.29 -29.84 -45.84
N GLY A 292 34.29 -29.04 -45.44
CA GLY A 292 34.66 -27.82 -46.18
C GLY A 292 35.59 -26.85 -45.45
N HIS A 293 36.85 -26.82 -45.89
CA HIS A 293 38.00 -26.02 -45.42
C HIS A 293 37.89 -24.49 -45.55
N GLY A 294 38.77 -23.77 -44.85
CA GLY A 294 39.34 -22.50 -45.32
C GLY A 294 39.79 -21.52 -44.24
N GLU A 295 41.11 -21.40 -44.06
CA GLU A 295 41.81 -20.45 -43.18
C GLU A 295 41.87 -19.01 -43.73
N ASP A 296 42.10 -18.08 -42.79
CA ASP A 296 42.91 -16.84 -42.86
C ASP A 296 42.45 -15.54 -43.56
N ALA A 297 42.34 -14.52 -42.69
CA ALA A 297 43.05 -13.23 -42.71
C ALA A 297 42.55 -12.03 -43.54
N VAL A 298 42.20 -10.98 -42.78
CA VAL A 298 42.63 -9.56 -42.94
C VAL A 298 42.09 -8.77 -44.15
N GLN A 299 41.16 -7.82 -43.90
CA GLN A 299 41.38 -6.38 -44.19
C GLN A 299 40.20 -5.48 -43.81
N ARG A 300 40.56 -4.31 -43.26
CA ARG A 300 39.70 -3.13 -43.07
C ARG A 300 39.16 -2.64 -44.41
N SER A 301 37.89 -2.24 -44.48
CA SER A 301 37.47 -1.19 -45.40
C SER A 301 36.18 -0.49 -44.97
N SER A 302 36.39 0.77 -44.59
CA SER A 302 35.58 1.98 -44.84
C SER A 302 34.04 1.91 -44.89
N TYR A 303 33.47 2.59 -43.90
CA TYR A 303 32.13 3.17 -43.87
C TYR A 303 31.95 4.21 -44.99
N ARG A 304 30.86 4.12 -45.76
CA ARG A 304 30.20 5.29 -46.37
C ARG A 304 28.66 5.17 -46.24
N PRO A 305 27.96 6.26 -45.93
CA PRO A 305 26.54 6.26 -45.57
C PRO A 305 25.64 6.42 -46.80
N ALA A 306 24.53 5.68 -46.84
CA ALA A 306 23.46 5.90 -47.80
C ALA A 306 22.21 6.40 -47.07
N SER A 307 21.97 7.70 -47.20
CA SER A 307 20.70 8.36 -46.97
C SER A 307 19.68 7.91 -48.01
N LEU A 308 18.71 7.08 -47.61
CA LEU A 308 17.43 6.97 -48.33
C LEU A 308 16.30 6.78 -47.31
N TYR A 309 15.71 7.91 -46.93
CA TYR A 309 14.36 7.96 -46.36
C TYR A 309 13.40 7.33 -47.36
N ARG A 310 13.03 6.07 -47.15
CA ARG A 310 11.85 5.47 -47.78
C ARG A 310 10.82 5.22 -46.69
N ARG A 311 9.76 6.04 -46.71
CA ARG A 311 8.49 5.80 -46.03
C ARG A 311 8.05 4.36 -46.32
N GLN A 312 8.11 3.50 -45.30
CA GLN A 312 7.23 2.35 -45.19
C GLN A 312 6.48 2.53 -43.89
N GLY A 313 5.16 2.74 -44.01
CA GLY A 313 4.27 2.76 -42.86
C GLY A 313 4.45 1.47 -42.08
N ARG A 314 4.94 1.58 -40.85
CA ARG A 314 4.70 0.54 -39.86
C ARG A 314 3.21 0.50 -39.65
N GLN A 315 2.55 -0.48 -40.26
CA GLN A 315 1.35 -1.05 -39.68
C GLN A 315 1.74 -1.43 -38.25
N THR A 316 1.23 -0.66 -37.28
CA THR A 316 1.21 -1.07 -35.89
C THR A 316 0.41 -2.35 -35.83
N ASP A 317 1.07 -3.48 -35.58
CA ASP A 317 0.38 -4.75 -35.31
C ASP A 317 -0.57 -4.52 -34.11
N PRO A 318 -1.89 -4.69 -34.26
CA PRO A 318 -2.85 -4.47 -33.18
C PRO A 318 -2.74 -5.51 -32.05
N ARG A 319 -1.82 -6.48 -32.15
CA ARG A 319 -1.72 -7.64 -31.26
C ARG A 319 -0.62 -7.54 -30.20
N MET A 320 -0.33 -6.35 -29.67
CA MET A 320 0.41 -6.24 -28.40
C MET A 320 -0.50 -6.51 -27.20
N THR A 321 -1.34 -7.55 -27.29
CA THR A 321 -2.24 -8.04 -26.24
C THR A 321 -1.90 -9.49 -25.89
N SER A 322 -0.62 -9.81 -25.69
CA SER A 322 -0.25 -11.02 -24.96
C SER A 322 0.46 -10.60 -23.68
N ALA A 323 -0.31 -10.12 -22.71
CA ALA A 323 0.10 -10.29 -21.32
C ALA A 323 0.25 -11.80 -21.13
N HIS A 324 1.48 -12.31 -21.06
CA HIS A 324 1.68 -13.71 -20.72
C HIS A 324 1.02 -13.95 -19.36
N PRO A 325 0.03 -14.86 -19.27
CA PRO A 325 -0.69 -15.08 -18.03
C PRO A 325 0.31 -15.50 -16.96
N VAL A 326 0.21 -14.89 -15.78
CA VAL A 326 1.07 -15.22 -14.64
C VAL A 326 0.93 -16.72 -14.36
N VAL A 327 2.04 -17.44 -14.48
CA VAL A 327 2.09 -18.88 -14.18
C VAL A 327 1.97 -19.04 -12.68
N ARG A 328 0.89 -19.67 -12.22
CA ARG A 328 0.63 -19.90 -10.79
C ARG A 328 1.54 -21.00 -10.27
N ARG A 329 2.04 -20.83 -9.04
CA ARG A 329 2.74 -21.90 -8.32
C ARG A 329 1.80 -23.10 -8.15
N PRO A 330 2.25 -24.33 -8.44
CA PRO A 330 1.51 -25.53 -8.09
C PRO A 330 1.29 -25.62 -6.57
N SER A 331 0.04 -25.80 -6.17
CA SER A 331 -0.36 -25.98 -4.77
C SER A 331 -1.46 -27.02 -4.66
N ARG A 332 -1.58 -27.68 -3.50
CA ARG A 332 -2.74 -28.52 -3.17
C ARG A 332 -4.01 -27.67 -3.24
N ARG A 333 -5.14 -28.29 -3.51
CA ARG A 333 -6.44 -27.62 -3.47
C ARG A 333 -7.07 -27.84 -2.10
N VAL A 334 -7.49 -26.76 -1.44
CA VAL A 334 -8.24 -26.79 -0.17
C VAL A 334 -9.63 -26.21 -0.41
N LEU A 335 -10.66 -26.81 0.16
CA LEU A 335 -12.03 -26.29 0.08
C LEU A 335 -12.42 -25.60 1.40
N VAL A 336 -12.85 -24.34 1.35
CA VAL A 336 -13.30 -23.57 2.51
C VAL A 336 -14.72 -23.08 2.28
N GLY A 337 -15.70 -23.71 2.94
CA GLY A 337 -17.12 -23.37 2.78
C GLY A 337 -17.58 -23.37 1.31
N GLY A 338 -17.13 -24.35 0.52
CA GLY A 338 -17.43 -24.47 -0.91
C GLY A 338 -16.51 -23.66 -1.86
N ILE A 339 -15.69 -22.75 -1.33
CA ILE A 339 -14.79 -21.92 -2.14
C ILE A 339 -13.41 -22.60 -2.23
N PRO A 340 -12.91 -22.95 -3.43
CA PRO A 340 -11.64 -23.63 -3.58
C PRO A 340 -10.46 -22.66 -3.59
N VAL A 341 -9.39 -22.99 -2.86
CA VAL A 341 -8.13 -22.24 -2.81
C VAL A 341 -6.95 -23.15 -3.17
N GLY A 342 -5.98 -22.62 -3.92
CA GLY A 342 -4.86 -23.40 -4.43
C GLY A 342 -5.24 -24.30 -5.61
N GLY A 343 -4.31 -25.12 -6.09
CA GLY A 343 -4.55 -26.00 -7.25
C GLY A 343 -4.84 -25.22 -8.55
N GLY A 344 -4.31 -24.00 -8.68
CA GLY A 344 -4.54 -23.13 -9.83
C GLY A 344 -5.85 -22.34 -9.81
N THR A 345 -6.63 -22.41 -8.73
CA THR A 345 -7.87 -21.63 -8.61
C THR A 345 -7.60 -20.12 -8.51
N PRO A 346 -8.59 -19.26 -8.82
CA PRO A 346 -8.43 -17.82 -8.68
C PRO A 346 -8.05 -17.41 -7.25
N VAL A 347 -7.17 -16.40 -7.11
CA VAL A 347 -6.70 -15.94 -5.79
C VAL A 347 -7.88 -15.39 -4.98
N VAL A 348 -8.10 -15.94 -3.79
CA VAL A 348 -9.26 -15.59 -2.94
C VAL A 348 -9.01 -14.30 -2.15
N VAL A 349 -9.96 -13.37 -2.18
CA VAL A 349 -9.95 -12.15 -1.35
C VAL A 349 -10.62 -12.42 -0.01
N GLN A 350 -9.94 -12.13 1.10
CA GLN A 350 -10.53 -12.24 2.43
C GLN A 350 -10.24 -11.01 3.29
N SER A 351 -11.09 -10.81 4.30
CA SER A 351 -11.02 -9.71 5.24
C SER A 351 -11.10 -10.18 6.68
N MET A 352 -11.09 -9.24 7.63
CA MET A 352 -11.36 -9.52 9.02
C MET A 352 -12.19 -8.41 9.67
N THR A 353 -13.17 -8.78 10.48
CA THR A 353 -13.93 -7.84 11.31
C THR A 353 -13.03 -7.15 12.33
N ASN A 354 -13.49 -6.01 12.83
CA ASN A 354 -12.91 -5.30 13.97
C ASN A 354 -13.95 -4.99 15.08
N THR A 355 -15.18 -5.49 14.95
CA THR A 355 -16.18 -5.48 16.01
C THR A 355 -15.81 -6.46 17.12
N ASP A 356 -16.33 -6.22 18.32
CA ASP A 356 -16.37 -7.26 19.34
C ASP A 356 -17.30 -8.38 18.85
N THR A 357 -16.79 -9.60 18.80
CA THR A 357 -17.55 -10.76 18.30
C THR A 357 -18.73 -11.09 19.22
N ALA A 358 -18.66 -10.73 20.51
CA ALA A 358 -19.81 -10.85 21.41
C ALA A 358 -20.98 -9.92 21.02
N ASP A 359 -20.70 -8.80 20.33
CA ASP A 359 -21.74 -8.00 19.67
C ASP A 359 -22.18 -8.69 18.37
N ILE A 360 -23.14 -9.61 18.51
CA ILE A 360 -23.73 -10.36 17.41
C ILE A 360 -24.28 -9.40 16.34
N ALA A 361 -24.99 -8.34 16.74
CA ALA A 361 -25.66 -7.45 15.79
C ALA A 361 -24.64 -6.63 14.99
N GLY A 362 -23.65 -6.04 15.67
CA GLY A 362 -22.55 -5.32 15.02
C GLY A 362 -21.72 -6.21 14.12
N THR A 363 -21.38 -7.42 14.58
CA THR A 363 -20.59 -8.37 13.81
C THR A 363 -21.34 -8.88 12.59
N VAL A 364 -22.63 -9.20 12.68
CA VAL A 364 -23.46 -9.58 11.51
C VAL A 364 -23.48 -8.45 10.48
N ARG A 365 -23.74 -7.20 10.90
CA ARG A 365 -23.75 -6.05 9.98
C ARG A 365 -22.40 -5.92 9.26
N GLN A 366 -21.30 -5.93 10.00
CA GLN A 366 -19.98 -5.75 9.40
C GLN A 366 -19.54 -6.94 8.53
N VAL A 367 -19.87 -8.18 8.90
CA VAL A 367 -19.62 -9.35 8.04
C VAL A 367 -20.38 -9.20 6.72
N HIS A 368 -21.65 -8.79 6.80
CA HIS A 368 -22.48 -8.56 5.62
C HIS A 368 -21.92 -7.44 4.73
N GLU A 369 -21.49 -6.30 5.30
CA GLU A 369 -20.83 -5.20 4.58
C GLU A 369 -19.55 -5.67 3.87
N LEU A 370 -18.71 -6.46 4.55
CA LEU A 370 -17.48 -7.01 3.97
C LEU A 370 -17.77 -7.99 2.84
N TRP A 371 -18.79 -8.83 2.98
CA TRP A 371 -19.23 -9.75 1.95
C TRP A 371 -19.80 -9.00 0.73
N GLN A 372 -20.64 -7.99 0.94
CA GLN A 372 -21.18 -7.13 -0.13
C GLN A 372 -20.07 -6.37 -0.86
N ALA A 373 -19.02 -5.93 -0.16
CA ALA A 373 -17.83 -5.35 -0.78
C ALA A 373 -17.01 -6.37 -1.60
N GLY A 374 -17.34 -7.66 -1.53
CA GLY A 374 -16.74 -8.74 -2.30
C GLY A 374 -15.64 -9.50 -1.56
N SER A 375 -15.67 -9.52 -0.23
CA SER A 375 -14.85 -10.45 0.56
C SER A 375 -15.42 -11.86 0.45
N GLU A 376 -14.61 -12.78 -0.07
CA GLU A 376 -15.01 -14.17 -0.29
C GLU A 376 -14.95 -14.98 1.01
N TRP A 377 -14.10 -14.58 1.98
CA TRP A 377 -14.11 -15.10 3.35
C TRP A 377 -13.98 -13.97 4.38
N VAL A 378 -14.70 -14.08 5.50
CA VAL A 378 -14.62 -13.09 6.58
C VAL A 378 -14.09 -13.75 7.85
N ARG A 379 -12.97 -13.24 8.34
CA ARG A 379 -12.38 -13.67 9.62
C ARG A 379 -12.92 -12.85 10.78
N LEU A 380 -13.13 -13.48 11.93
CA LEU A 380 -13.53 -12.83 13.18
C LEU A 380 -12.69 -13.39 14.34
N THR A 381 -12.50 -12.57 15.37
CA THR A 381 -11.75 -13.00 16.56
C THR A 381 -12.61 -13.91 17.43
N VAL A 382 -12.02 -14.97 17.99
CA VAL A 382 -12.70 -15.81 18.99
C VAL A 382 -11.77 -15.90 20.20
N ASN A 383 -11.89 -14.91 21.09
CA ASN A 383 -10.97 -14.68 22.20
C ASN A 383 -11.59 -14.91 23.58
N THR A 384 -12.91 -14.95 23.69
CA THR A 384 -13.64 -15.22 24.94
C THR A 384 -14.73 -16.29 24.73
N VAL A 385 -15.32 -16.77 25.83
CA VAL A 385 -16.41 -17.75 25.78
C VAL A 385 -17.65 -17.12 25.16
N GLU A 386 -17.95 -15.87 25.49
CA GLU A 386 -19.07 -15.10 24.94
C GLU A 386 -18.92 -14.92 23.43
N ALA A 387 -17.71 -14.61 22.96
CA ALA A 387 -17.40 -14.55 21.53
C ALA A 387 -17.62 -15.91 20.86
N ALA A 388 -17.20 -17.02 21.49
CA ALA A 388 -17.41 -18.36 20.96
C ALA A 388 -18.90 -18.74 20.90
N GLN A 389 -19.68 -18.38 21.92
CA GLN A 389 -21.15 -18.58 21.97
C GLN A 389 -21.89 -17.71 20.94
N ALA A 390 -21.34 -16.55 20.59
CA ALA A 390 -21.92 -15.66 19.59
C ALA A 390 -21.79 -16.20 18.15
N VAL A 391 -20.75 -16.98 17.83
CA VAL A 391 -20.47 -17.44 16.45
C VAL A 391 -21.64 -18.21 15.82
N PRO A 392 -22.29 -19.20 16.47
CA PRO A 392 -23.47 -19.88 15.92
C PRO A 392 -24.62 -18.92 15.61
N ALA A 393 -24.91 -17.97 16.52
CA ALA A 393 -25.97 -16.98 16.31
C ALA A 393 -25.64 -15.98 15.18
N ILE A 394 -24.36 -15.61 15.03
CA ILE A 394 -23.89 -14.80 13.90
C ILE A 394 -24.12 -15.56 12.58
N ARG A 395 -23.74 -16.84 12.52
CA ARG A 395 -23.93 -17.70 11.35
C ARG A 395 -25.42 -17.79 10.95
N GLU A 396 -26.29 -18.11 11.91
CA GLU A 396 -27.74 -18.21 11.69
C GLU A 396 -28.34 -16.91 11.13
N ARG A 397 -27.98 -15.75 11.72
CA ARG A 397 -28.47 -14.45 11.25
C ARG A 397 -27.96 -14.10 9.86
N LEU A 398 -26.72 -14.45 9.52
CA LEU A 398 -26.19 -14.26 8.18
C LEU A 398 -26.88 -15.18 7.16
N ASP A 399 -27.21 -16.42 7.53
CA ASP A 399 -27.99 -17.33 6.69
C ASP A 399 -29.40 -16.79 6.43
N ALA A 400 -30.05 -16.21 7.45
CA ALA A 400 -31.34 -15.54 7.31
C ALA A 400 -31.30 -14.30 6.37
N LEU A 401 -30.12 -13.69 6.20
CA LEU A 401 -29.87 -12.61 5.23
C LEU A 401 -29.46 -13.13 3.84
N GLY A 402 -29.40 -14.45 3.63
CA GLY A 402 -28.90 -15.05 2.39
C GLY A 402 -27.38 -14.91 2.19
N CYS A 403 -26.64 -14.55 3.25
CA CYS A 403 -25.20 -14.29 3.20
C CYS A 403 -24.40 -15.55 3.56
N SER A 404 -24.12 -16.43 2.60
CA SER A 404 -23.42 -17.72 2.86
C SER A 404 -21.89 -17.60 3.00
N VAL A 405 -21.35 -16.41 3.31
CA VAL A 405 -19.90 -16.19 3.38
C VAL A 405 -19.24 -17.07 4.46
N PRO A 406 -18.16 -17.81 4.15
CA PRO A 406 -17.46 -18.62 5.16
C PRO A 406 -16.85 -17.75 6.27
N LEU A 407 -17.19 -18.09 7.52
CA LEU A 407 -16.62 -17.46 8.71
C LEU A 407 -15.33 -18.17 9.12
N ILE A 408 -14.26 -17.41 9.36
CA ILE A 408 -12.97 -17.94 9.83
C ILE A 408 -12.77 -17.53 11.29
N GLY A 409 -12.58 -18.50 12.18
CA GLY A 409 -12.31 -18.21 13.59
C GLY A 409 -10.81 -17.97 13.83
N ASP A 410 -10.46 -16.81 14.40
CA ASP A 410 -9.08 -16.46 14.75
C ASP A 410 -8.80 -16.78 16.23
N PHE A 411 -8.02 -17.84 16.49
CA PHE A 411 -7.74 -18.31 17.84
C PHE A 411 -6.30 -17.99 18.27
N HIS A 412 -6.14 -17.52 19.50
CA HIS A 412 -4.85 -17.28 20.15
C HIS A 412 -4.94 -17.69 21.64
N PHE A 413 -3.90 -18.31 22.19
CA PHE A 413 -3.76 -18.66 23.63
C PHE A 413 -4.76 -19.70 24.16
N ASN A 414 -6.06 -19.41 24.12
CA ASN A 414 -7.11 -20.17 24.78
C ASN A 414 -8.04 -20.95 23.82
N GLY A 415 -7.76 -20.98 22.51
CA GLY A 415 -8.63 -21.60 21.52
C GLY A 415 -9.05 -23.04 21.84
N HIS A 416 -8.12 -23.87 22.32
CA HIS A 416 -8.41 -25.24 22.75
C HIS A 416 -9.48 -25.29 23.86
N LYS A 417 -9.45 -24.34 24.81
CA LYS A 417 -10.45 -24.24 25.88
C LYS A 417 -11.79 -23.77 25.33
N LEU A 418 -11.77 -22.74 24.47
CA LEU A 418 -13.00 -22.19 23.90
C LEU A 418 -13.75 -23.23 23.08
N LEU A 419 -13.06 -23.98 22.22
CA LEU A 419 -13.70 -25.04 21.42
C LEU A 419 -14.12 -26.25 22.25
N THR A 420 -13.43 -26.55 23.36
CA THR A 420 -13.87 -27.58 24.31
C THR A 420 -15.14 -27.18 25.03
N GLN A 421 -15.25 -25.91 25.45
CA GLN A 421 -16.41 -25.39 26.18
C GLN A 421 -17.61 -25.11 25.27
N VAL A 422 -17.36 -24.69 24.02
CA VAL A 422 -18.38 -24.31 23.04
C VAL A 422 -18.08 -24.99 21.69
N PRO A 423 -18.30 -26.32 21.56
CA PRO A 423 -17.98 -27.05 20.34
C PRO A 423 -18.79 -26.60 19.11
N GLU A 424 -19.97 -26.03 19.32
CA GLU A 424 -20.85 -25.50 18.27
C GLU A 424 -20.17 -24.34 17.51
N CYS A 425 -19.27 -23.62 18.18
CA CYS A 425 -18.45 -22.59 17.53
C CYS A 425 -17.61 -23.18 16.39
N ALA A 426 -16.91 -24.30 16.63
CA ALA A 426 -16.13 -24.96 15.58
C ALA A 426 -17.01 -25.47 14.43
N GLN A 427 -18.21 -25.99 14.76
CA GLN A 427 -19.17 -26.47 13.78
C GLN A 427 -19.67 -25.35 12.86
N ALA A 428 -19.99 -24.17 13.41
CA ALA A 428 -20.49 -23.00 12.68
C ALA A 428 -19.42 -22.32 11.80
N LEU A 429 -18.14 -22.45 12.14
CA LEU A 429 -17.04 -21.88 11.37
C LEU A 429 -16.77 -22.66 10.07
N GLY A 430 -16.34 -21.94 9.03
CA GLY A 430 -15.89 -22.53 7.76
C GLY A 430 -14.41 -22.92 7.75
N LYS A 431 -13.60 -22.36 8.66
CA LYS A 431 -12.15 -22.62 8.80
C LYS A 431 -11.65 -22.16 10.17
N LEU A 432 -10.64 -22.86 10.70
CA LEU A 432 -9.95 -22.46 11.94
C LEU A 432 -8.59 -21.83 11.60
N ARG A 433 -8.25 -20.69 12.22
CA ARG A 433 -6.89 -20.14 12.18
C ARG A 433 -6.21 -20.45 13.50
N ILE A 434 -5.08 -21.16 13.42
CA ILE A 434 -4.23 -21.49 14.55
C ILE A 434 -2.87 -20.79 14.40
N ASN A 435 -2.33 -20.25 15.50
CA ASN A 435 -0.97 -19.73 15.56
C ASN A 435 -0.14 -20.59 16.54
N PRO A 436 0.79 -21.42 16.05
CA PRO A 436 1.51 -22.39 16.89
C PRO A 436 2.38 -21.73 17.97
N GLY A 437 2.86 -20.50 17.75
CA GLY A 437 3.62 -19.79 18.78
C GLY A 437 2.79 -19.26 19.95
N ASN A 438 1.45 -19.27 19.83
CA ASN A 438 0.54 -18.77 20.85
C ASN A 438 -0.33 -19.87 21.48
N VAL A 439 -0.10 -21.16 21.24
CA VAL A 439 -0.91 -22.25 21.82
C VAL A 439 -0.28 -22.90 23.06
N GLY A 440 0.65 -22.22 23.75
CA GLY A 440 1.29 -22.73 24.96
C GLY A 440 2.82 -22.81 24.85
N ARG A 441 3.48 -23.42 25.85
CA ARG A 441 4.94 -23.67 25.88
C ARG A 441 5.22 -25.13 26.24
N GLY A 442 6.35 -25.66 25.78
CA GLY A 442 6.75 -27.06 26.01
C GLY A 442 5.65 -28.07 25.67
N SER A 443 5.50 -29.12 26.48
CA SER A 443 4.53 -30.21 26.26
C SER A 443 3.08 -29.73 26.16
N LYS A 444 2.70 -28.71 26.94
CA LYS A 444 1.33 -28.14 26.90
C LYS A 444 1.01 -27.53 25.53
N ARG A 445 2.00 -27.02 24.82
CA ARG A 445 1.80 -26.48 23.47
C ARG A 445 1.32 -27.58 22.52
N ASP A 446 1.96 -28.73 22.58
CA ASP A 446 1.69 -29.83 21.65
C ASP A 446 0.32 -30.46 21.94
N GLU A 447 -0.07 -30.59 23.22
CA GLU A 447 -1.41 -31.03 23.63
C GLU A 447 -2.51 -30.04 23.17
N GLN A 448 -2.29 -28.74 23.36
CA GLN A 448 -3.26 -27.70 22.99
C GLN A 448 -3.39 -27.55 21.47
N PHE A 449 -2.28 -27.66 20.74
CA PHE A 449 -2.29 -27.72 19.28
C PHE A 449 -3.05 -28.96 18.81
N ALA A 450 -2.76 -30.14 19.38
CA ALA A 450 -3.44 -31.38 19.02
C ALA A 450 -4.94 -31.29 19.23
N THR A 451 -5.39 -30.76 20.37
CA THR A 451 -6.82 -30.53 20.65
C THR A 451 -7.50 -29.71 19.54
N LEU A 452 -6.87 -28.63 19.07
CA LEU A 452 -7.42 -27.80 18.00
C LEU A 452 -7.49 -28.53 16.65
N ILE A 453 -6.49 -29.35 16.34
CA ILE A 453 -6.46 -30.17 15.12
C ILE A 453 -7.52 -31.27 15.19
N GLU A 454 -7.70 -31.92 16.35
CA GLU A 454 -8.75 -32.91 16.56
C GLU A 454 -10.15 -32.32 16.34
N PHE A 455 -10.40 -31.09 16.79
CA PHE A 455 -11.64 -30.37 16.46
C PHE A 455 -11.79 -30.11 14.96
N ALA A 456 -10.70 -29.77 14.28
CA ALA A 456 -10.70 -29.60 12.83
C ALA A 456 -11.05 -30.91 12.12
N CYS A 457 -10.45 -32.02 12.51
CA CYS A 457 -10.75 -33.36 11.98
C CYS A 457 -12.20 -33.76 12.27
N LYS A 458 -12.66 -33.60 13.52
CA LYS A 458 -14.02 -33.94 13.96
C LYS A 458 -15.11 -33.24 13.15
N TYR A 459 -14.90 -31.97 12.83
CA TYR A 459 -15.89 -31.16 12.11
C TYR A 459 -15.53 -30.92 10.64
N ASP A 460 -14.56 -31.68 10.10
CA ASP A 460 -14.07 -31.59 8.72
C ASP A 460 -13.66 -30.16 8.28
N LYS A 461 -13.06 -29.40 9.19
CA LYS A 461 -12.70 -28.00 8.95
C LYS A 461 -11.28 -27.87 8.42
N PRO A 462 -11.05 -27.08 7.37
CA PRO A 462 -9.70 -26.67 7.01
C PRO A 462 -9.08 -25.81 8.13
N VAL A 463 -7.76 -25.82 8.18
CA VAL A 463 -6.96 -25.07 9.15
C VAL A 463 -5.97 -24.18 8.43
N ARG A 464 -5.92 -22.90 8.82
CA ARG A 464 -4.78 -22.04 8.51
C ARG A 464 -3.80 -22.05 9.66
N ILE A 465 -2.61 -22.58 9.44
CA ILE A 465 -1.47 -22.46 10.35
C ILE A 465 -0.75 -21.17 10.01
N GLY A 466 -0.91 -20.16 10.87
CA GLY A 466 -0.43 -18.81 10.62
C GLY A 466 0.58 -18.35 11.66
N VAL A 467 1.86 -18.42 11.29
CA VAL A 467 2.99 -17.96 12.11
C VAL A 467 3.23 -16.48 11.86
N ASN A 468 3.37 -15.72 12.93
CA ASN A 468 3.71 -14.29 12.87
C ASN A 468 5.05 -14.06 13.59
N TRP A 469 5.83 -13.10 13.12
CA TRP A 469 7.08 -12.69 13.76
C TRP A 469 6.94 -12.37 15.25
N GLY A 470 5.96 -11.55 15.62
CA GLY A 470 5.78 -11.09 17.01
C GLY A 470 5.36 -12.20 17.99
N SER A 471 5.06 -13.38 17.49
CA SER A 471 4.68 -14.56 18.27
C SER A 471 5.45 -15.80 17.82
N LEU A 472 6.71 -15.63 17.41
CA LEU A 472 7.56 -16.74 17.02
C LEU A 472 7.81 -17.64 18.24
N ASP A 473 7.86 -18.95 18.02
CA ASP A 473 8.23 -19.92 19.03
C ASP A 473 9.67 -19.69 19.51
N GLN A 474 9.79 -19.34 20.79
CA GLN A 474 11.06 -18.97 21.41
C GLN A 474 11.98 -20.19 21.60
N GLU A 475 11.43 -21.38 21.80
CA GLU A 475 12.23 -22.61 21.98
C GLU A 475 12.86 -23.03 20.65
N LEU A 476 12.05 -23.02 19.57
CA LEU A 476 12.55 -23.24 18.21
C LEU A 476 13.61 -22.21 17.83
N LEU A 477 13.36 -20.93 18.12
CA LEU A 477 14.33 -19.89 17.82
C LEU A 477 15.66 -20.12 18.55
N ALA A 478 15.61 -20.38 19.87
CA ALA A 478 16.80 -20.64 20.67
C ALA A 478 17.59 -21.83 20.10
N ARG A 479 16.91 -22.94 19.79
CA ARG A 479 17.50 -24.12 19.15
C ARG A 479 18.22 -23.75 17.85
N MET A 480 17.57 -22.99 16.97
CA MET A 480 18.15 -22.60 15.68
C MET A 480 19.30 -21.59 15.83
N MET A 481 19.27 -20.72 16.83
CA MET A 481 20.39 -19.83 17.15
C MET A 481 21.60 -20.62 17.65
N ASP A 482 21.39 -21.60 18.53
CA ASP A 482 22.45 -22.47 19.03
C ASP A 482 23.05 -23.35 17.91
N GLU A 483 22.21 -23.88 17.03
CA GLU A 483 22.67 -24.62 15.84
C GLU A 483 23.47 -23.73 14.88
N SER A 484 23.03 -22.48 14.68
CA SER A 484 23.76 -21.51 13.86
C SER A 484 25.13 -21.17 14.46
N ALA A 485 25.19 -20.97 15.79
CA ALA A 485 26.43 -20.65 16.49
C ALA A 485 27.48 -21.78 16.42
N LYS A 486 27.05 -23.03 16.27
CA LYS A 486 27.93 -24.19 16.09
C LYS A 486 28.51 -24.33 14.68
N ARG A 487 28.00 -23.57 13.69
CA ARG A 487 28.51 -23.64 12.30
C ARG A 487 29.85 -22.92 12.17
N ALA A 488 30.71 -23.43 11.29
CA ALA A 488 31.99 -22.79 10.96
C ALA A 488 31.83 -21.34 10.48
N LYS A 489 30.70 -21.05 9.81
CA LYS A 489 30.26 -19.69 9.49
C LYS A 489 28.82 -19.52 10.01
N PRO A 490 28.63 -18.86 11.16
CA PRO A 490 27.30 -18.63 11.71
C PRO A 490 26.41 -17.90 10.72
N THR A 491 25.17 -18.36 10.63
CA THR A 491 24.14 -17.71 9.81
C THR A 491 23.74 -16.39 10.47
N PRO A 492 23.61 -15.28 9.71
CA PRO A 492 23.17 -14.00 10.24
C PRO A 492 21.88 -14.13 11.04
N THR A 493 21.77 -13.39 12.14
CA THR A 493 20.63 -13.51 13.07
C THR A 493 19.29 -13.28 12.36
N ASP A 494 19.21 -12.29 11.47
CA ASP A 494 18.01 -11.98 10.69
C ASP A 494 17.60 -13.14 9.77
N GLU A 495 18.55 -13.91 9.25
CA GLU A 495 18.29 -15.09 8.44
C GLU A 495 17.84 -16.28 9.29
N VAL A 496 18.48 -16.54 10.44
CA VAL A 496 18.03 -17.57 11.39
C VAL A 496 16.58 -17.32 11.80
N MET A 497 16.29 -16.06 12.10
CA MET A 497 14.99 -15.54 12.46
C MET A 497 13.92 -15.75 11.37
N ARG A 498 14.23 -15.41 10.10
CA ARG A 498 13.33 -15.71 8.97
C ARG A 498 13.12 -17.21 8.78
N ASN A 499 14.19 -18.00 8.89
CA ASN A 499 14.12 -19.46 8.76
C ASN A 499 13.29 -20.09 9.87
N ALA A 500 13.36 -19.58 11.10
CA ALA A 500 12.57 -20.05 12.22
C ALA A 500 11.06 -19.89 11.98
N LEU A 501 10.62 -18.79 11.34
CA LEU A 501 9.23 -18.63 10.94
C LEU A 501 8.76 -19.73 9.98
N ILE A 502 9.59 -20.04 8.98
CA ILE A 502 9.28 -21.02 7.94
C ILE A 502 9.27 -22.43 8.54
N VAL A 503 10.29 -22.77 9.32
CA VAL A 503 10.38 -24.05 10.02
C VAL A 503 9.21 -24.24 10.96
N SER A 504 8.85 -23.22 11.74
CA SER A 504 7.67 -23.27 12.63
C SER A 504 6.39 -23.61 11.86
N ALA A 505 6.17 -23.00 10.70
CA ALA A 505 4.99 -23.25 9.88
C ALA A 505 4.99 -24.68 9.30
N LEU A 506 6.13 -25.14 8.78
CA LEU A 506 6.26 -26.45 8.15
C LEU A 506 6.20 -27.60 9.17
N GLU A 507 6.90 -27.48 10.31
CA GLU A 507 6.85 -28.49 11.39
C GLU A 507 5.42 -28.58 11.96
N SER A 508 4.73 -27.45 12.13
CA SER A 508 3.33 -27.45 12.58
C SER A 508 2.38 -28.09 11.55
N ALA A 509 2.64 -27.91 10.25
CA ALA A 509 1.86 -28.53 9.18
C ALA A 509 2.04 -30.05 9.17
N ALA A 510 3.29 -30.52 9.21
CA ALA A 510 3.61 -31.94 9.31
C ALA A 510 2.97 -32.55 10.57
N ARG A 511 3.04 -31.85 11.70
CA ARG A 511 2.39 -32.30 12.94
C ARG A 511 0.86 -32.40 12.81
N ALA A 512 0.22 -31.47 12.11
CA ALA A 512 -1.21 -31.55 11.86
C ALA A 512 -1.57 -32.77 10.99
N GLU A 513 -0.76 -33.09 9.97
CA GLU A 513 -0.92 -34.31 9.16
C GLU A 513 -0.72 -35.59 9.99
N GLU A 514 0.28 -35.64 10.87
CA GLU A 514 0.50 -36.76 11.80
C GLU A 514 -0.68 -37.01 12.74
N LEU A 515 -1.39 -35.94 13.13
CA LEU A 515 -2.59 -35.99 13.96
C LEU A 515 -3.85 -36.35 13.15
N GLY A 516 -3.73 -36.58 11.84
CA GLY A 516 -4.79 -37.08 10.97
C GLY A 516 -5.50 -36.01 10.14
N LEU A 517 -5.06 -34.75 10.16
CA LEU A 517 -5.63 -33.72 9.29
C LEU A 517 -5.12 -33.91 7.86
N GLY A 518 -6.03 -34.00 6.89
CA GLY A 518 -5.67 -34.11 5.48
C GLY A 518 -4.80 -32.92 5.03
N GLY A 519 -3.77 -33.21 4.24
CA GLY A 519 -2.91 -32.18 3.66
C GLY A 519 -3.64 -31.18 2.74
N ASP A 520 -4.78 -31.59 2.19
CA ASP A 520 -5.76 -30.81 1.42
C ASP A 520 -6.74 -30.01 2.30
N LYS A 521 -6.49 -29.97 3.62
CA LYS A 521 -7.19 -29.13 4.60
C LYS A 521 -6.29 -28.06 5.20
N ILE A 522 -5.01 -27.99 4.82
CA ILE A 522 -4.01 -27.09 5.45
C ILE A 522 -3.67 -25.90 4.54
N ILE A 523 -3.68 -24.70 5.11
CA ILE A 523 -3.22 -23.45 4.48
C ILE A 523 -2.14 -22.83 5.36
N LEU A 524 -1.06 -22.30 4.76
CA LEU A 524 0.05 -21.69 5.52
C LEU A 524 0.11 -20.18 5.35
N SER A 525 0.63 -19.49 6.37
CA SER A 525 1.08 -18.10 6.28
C SER A 525 2.20 -17.81 7.25
N CYS A 526 3.20 -17.05 6.80
CA CYS A 526 4.26 -16.48 7.63
C CYS A 526 4.24 -14.96 7.51
N LYS A 527 3.66 -14.23 8.47
CA LYS A 527 3.46 -12.77 8.32
C LYS A 527 4.54 -11.96 9.02
N LEU A 528 5.02 -10.95 8.29
CA LEU A 528 5.99 -9.93 8.71
C LEU A 528 5.48 -8.54 8.32
N SER A 529 6.05 -7.50 8.91
CA SER A 529 5.71 -6.09 8.64
C SER A 529 6.68 -5.43 7.64
N GLY A 530 7.85 -6.01 7.42
CA GLY A 530 8.82 -5.57 6.42
C GLY A 530 8.51 -6.13 5.02
N VAL A 531 8.44 -5.25 4.02
CA VAL A 531 8.15 -5.62 2.61
C VAL A 531 9.17 -6.62 2.07
N GLN A 532 10.47 -6.32 2.20
CA GLN A 532 11.54 -7.16 1.66
C GLN A 532 11.62 -8.52 2.37
N ASP A 533 11.37 -8.55 3.68
CA ASP A 533 11.39 -9.79 4.44
C ASP A 533 10.18 -10.67 4.13
N LEU A 534 8.99 -10.07 3.91
CA LEU A 534 7.82 -10.81 3.44
C LEU A 534 8.12 -11.51 2.11
N ILE A 535 8.69 -10.79 1.13
CA ILE A 535 9.03 -11.34 -0.18
C ILE A 535 10.01 -12.52 -0.03
N ARG A 536 11.09 -12.36 0.76
CA ARG A 536 12.08 -13.42 0.98
C ARG A 536 11.47 -14.65 1.65
N VAL A 537 10.67 -14.44 2.70
CA VAL A 537 10.06 -15.53 3.47
C VAL A 537 9.07 -16.33 2.63
N TYR A 538 8.22 -15.67 1.84
CA TYR A 538 7.27 -16.39 1.01
C TYR A 538 7.92 -17.08 -0.20
N ARG A 539 9.01 -16.54 -0.77
CA ARG A 539 9.78 -17.26 -1.79
C ARG A 539 10.37 -18.56 -1.23
N ASP A 540 11.00 -18.53 -0.06
CA ASP A 540 11.57 -19.73 0.56
C ASP A 540 10.46 -20.71 1.01
N LEU A 541 9.40 -20.22 1.64
CA LEU A 541 8.26 -21.06 2.03
C LEU A 541 7.62 -21.74 0.81
N ALA A 542 7.43 -21.01 -0.28
CA ALA A 542 6.85 -21.51 -1.52
C ALA A 542 7.69 -22.60 -2.19
N ALA A 543 9.03 -22.52 -2.07
CA ALA A 543 9.95 -23.51 -2.61
C ALA A 543 10.00 -24.82 -1.80
N ARG A 544 9.53 -24.79 -0.54
CA ARG A 544 9.70 -25.89 0.44
C ARG A 544 8.41 -26.65 0.77
N CYS A 545 7.29 -26.26 0.18
CA CYS A 545 6.02 -26.97 0.35
C CYS A 545 5.13 -26.80 -0.88
N ASP A 546 4.00 -27.51 -0.88
CA ASP A 546 2.93 -27.44 -1.88
C ASP A 546 1.59 -26.99 -1.26
N TYR A 547 1.55 -26.57 0.00
CA TYR A 547 0.34 -26.00 0.60
C TYR A 547 -0.09 -24.68 -0.06
N PRO A 548 -1.39 -24.33 -0.06
CA PRO A 548 -1.84 -22.98 -0.36
C PRO A 548 -1.27 -21.96 0.63
N LEU A 549 -0.89 -20.79 0.11
CA LEU A 549 -0.28 -19.72 0.87
C LEU A 549 -1.25 -18.53 0.99
N HIS A 550 -1.58 -18.20 2.24
CA HIS A 550 -2.27 -16.97 2.59
C HIS A 550 -1.27 -15.82 2.67
N LEU A 551 -1.31 -14.89 1.72
CA LEU A 551 -0.47 -13.70 1.73
C LEU A 551 -1.09 -12.55 2.51
N GLY A 552 -0.23 -11.70 3.03
CA GLY A 552 -0.63 -10.43 3.63
C GLY A 552 0.50 -9.85 4.45
N LEU A 553 0.84 -8.59 4.19
CA LEU A 553 1.68 -7.79 5.07
C LEU A 553 0.91 -7.52 6.37
N THR A 554 1.51 -7.80 7.53
CA THR A 554 0.90 -7.43 8.81
C THR A 554 1.26 -5.99 9.16
N GLU A 555 0.38 -5.30 9.88
CA GLU A 555 0.64 -3.94 10.37
C GLU A 555 1.07 -2.98 9.24
N ALA A 556 0.36 -3.05 8.10
CA ALA A 556 0.73 -2.27 6.92
C ALA A 556 0.73 -0.76 7.20
N GLY A 557 -0.11 -0.30 8.13
CA GLY A 557 -0.21 1.09 8.57
C GLY A 557 -1.52 1.75 8.10
N LEU A 558 -1.61 3.05 8.34
CA LEU A 558 -2.76 3.90 7.98
C LEU A 558 -2.65 4.38 6.52
N GLY A 559 -3.80 4.55 5.87
CA GLY A 559 -3.94 5.26 4.60
C GLY A 559 -2.96 4.82 3.50
N SER A 560 -2.39 5.80 2.80
CA SER A 560 -1.53 5.60 1.63
C SER A 560 -0.32 4.71 1.92
N LYS A 561 0.32 4.86 3.09
CA LYS A 561 1.47 4.03 3.47
C LYS A 561 1.09 2.55 3.56
N GLY A 562 -0.08 2.24 4.14
CA GLY A 562 -0.58 0.87 4.24
C GLY A 562 -0.88 0.24 2.89
N ILE A 563 -1.50 1.01 1.99
CA ILE A 563 -1.83 0.60 0.62
C ILE A 563 -0.54 0.35 -0.18
N VAL A 564 0.39 1.30 -0.18
CA VAL A 564 1.66 1.20 -0.91
C VAL A 564 2.49 0.02 -0.40
N ALA A 565 2.64 -0.14 0.92
CA ALA A 565 3.43 -1.23 1.48
C ALA A 565 2.82 -2.61 1.17
N SER A 566 1.49 -2.74 1.29
CA SER A 566 0.80 -3.99 0.96
C SER A 566 0.94 -4.33 -0.51
N THR A 567 0.73 -3.35 -1.40
CA THR A 567 0.85 -3.51 -2.85
C THR A 567 2.27 -3.89 -3.25
N ALA A 568 3.28 -3.16 -2.74
CA ALA A 568 4.69 -3.44 -3.04
C ALA A 568 5.13 -4.84 -2.60
N ALA A 569 4.60 -5.35 -1.48
CA ALA A 569 4.94 -6.68 -0.99
C ALA A 569 4.21 -7.79 -1.77
N LEU A 570 2.91 -7.63 -1.99
CA LEU A 570 2.07 -8.65 -2.63
C LEU A 570 2.32 -8.72 -4.13
N ALA A 571 2.49 -7.59 -4.83
CA ALA A 571 2.61 -7.58 -6.28
C ALA A 571 3.82 -8.38 -6.78
N VAL A 572 4.96 -8.32 -6.07
CA VAL A 572 6.15 -9.11 -6.43
C VAL A 572 5.88 -10.61 -6.32
N LEU A 573 5.30 -11.06 -5.20
CA LEU A 573 5.00 -12.47 -4.96
C LEU A 573 3.93 -12.99 -5.92
N LEU A 574 2.87 -12.20 -6.12
CA LEU A 574 1.79 -12.54 -7.04
C LEU A 574 2.28 -12.63 -8.48
N GLN A 575 3.20 -11.76 -8.92
CA GLN A 575 3.81 -11.81 -10.25
C GLN A 575 4.65 -13.07 -10.47
N GLU A 576 5.21 -13.62 -9.39
CA GLU A 576 5.92 -14.91 -9.35
C GLU A 576 4.98 -16.11 -9.21
N GLY A 577 3.65 -15.88 -9.22
CA GLY A 577 2.64 -16.92 -9.08
C GLY A 577 2.46 -17.42 -7.65
N ILE A 578 3.09 -16.78 -6.66
CA ILE A 578 3.03 -17.15 -5.24
C ILE A 578 1.85 -16.46 -4.58
N GLY A 579 1.04 -17.23 -3.85
CA GLY A 579 -0.14 -16.74 -3.13
C GLY A 579 -1.43 -17.29 -3.72
N ASP A 580 -2.26 -17.86 -2.85
CA ASP A 580 -3.52 -18.50 -3.21
C ASP A 580 -4.72 -17.76 -2.62
N THR A 581 -4.48 -16.98 -1.57
CA THR A 581 -5.44 -16.05 -0.99
C THR A 581 -4.70 -14.86 -0.39
N ILE A 582 -5.34 -13.69 -0.37
CA ILE A 582 -4.74 -12.46 0.15
C ILE A 582 -5.64 -11.81 1.20
N ARG A 583 -5.01 -11.13 2.17
CA ARG A 583 -5.65 -10.12 3.02
C ARG A 583 -4.74 -8.90 3.10
N VAL A 584 -5.30 -7.73 2.84
CA VAL A 584 -4.65 -6.44 3.12
C VAL A 584 -4.95 -6.08 4.58
N SER A 585 -3.94 -5.70 5.35
CA SER A 585 -4.09 -5.40 6.79
C SER A 585 -3.98 -3.89 7.02
N LEU A 586 -4.99 -3.13 6.58
CA LEU A 586 -5.06 -1.69 6.81
C LEU A 586 -5.57 -1.40 8.22
N THR A 587 -4.98 -0.38 8.84
CA THR A 587 -5.58 0.30 9.98
C THR A 587 -6.55 1.34 9.41
N PRO A 588 -7.88 1.20 9.61
CA PRO A 588 -8.83 2.21 9.16
C PRO A 588 -8.63 3.51 9.95
N GLN A 589 -8.82 4.65 9.31
CA GLN A 589 -8.97 5.92 10.03
C GLN A 589 -10.28 5.92 10.83
N PRO A 590 -10.40 6.72 11.91
CA PRO A 590 -11.68 6.87 12.61
C PRO A 590 -12.80 7.28 11.64
N GLY A 591 -13.88 6.50 11.63
CA GLY A 591 -15.01 6.69 10.71
C GLY A 591 -14.81 6.13 9.30
N GLU A 592 -13.61 5.63 8.97
CA GLU A 592 -13.38 4.94 7.70
C GLU A 592 -14.02 3.54 7.72
N SER A 593 -14.63 3.16 6.60
CA SER A 593 -15.24 1.85 6.44
C SER A 593 -14.20 0.73 6.56
N ARG A 594 -14.59 -0.38 7.17
CA ARG A 594 -13.77 -1.61 7.21
C ARG A 594 -13.61 -2.23 5.81
N THR A 595 -14.49 -1.90 4.86
CA THR A 595 -14.48 -2.43 3.49
C THR A 595 -13.29 -1.96 2.64
N THR A 596 -12.57 -0.89 3.04
CA THR A 596 -11.41 -0.41 2.28
C THR A 596 -10.36 -1.50 2.08
N GLU A 597 -10.14 -2.40 3.05
CA GLU A 597 -9.16 -3.48 2.89
C GLU A 597 -9.55 -4.50 1.81
N VAL A 598 -10.85 -4.69 1.58
CA VAL A 598 -11.39 -5.56 0.52
C VAL A 598 -11.19 -4.89 -0.83
N GLN A 599 -11.51 -3.60 -0.94
CA GLN A 599 -11.36 -2.83 -2.17
C GLN A 599 -9.90 -2.80 -2.63
N VAL A 600 -8.96 -2.55 -1.71
CA VAL A 600 -7.52 -2.55 -2.02
C VAL A 600 -7.04 -3.95 -2.42
N ALA A 601 -7.53 -5.02 -1.79
CA ALA A 601 -7.20 -6.38 -2.19
C ALA A 601 -7.67 -6.69 -3.63
N GLN A 602 -8.89 -6.27 -3.97
CA GLN A 602 -9.44 -6.42 -5.32
C GLN A 602 -8.65 -5.60 -6.34
N GLU A 603 -8.32 -4.35 -6.04
CA GLU A 603 -7.53 -3.47 -6.91
C GLU A 603 -6.14 -4.04 -7.20
N ILE A 604 -5.46 -4.63 -6.20
CA ILE A 604 -4.17 -5.30 -6.41
C ILE A 604 -4.33 -6.44 -7.43
N LEU A 605 -5.28 -7.35 -7.22
CA LEU A 605 -5.46 -8.52 -8.09
C LEU A 605 -5.95 -8.12 -9.50
N GLN A 606 -6.80 -7.10 -9.60
CA GLN A 606 -7.34 -6.62 -10.86
C GLN A 606 -6.32 -5.88 -11.70
N THR A 607 -5.55 -4.98 -11.09
CA THR A 607 -4.48 -4.24 -11.77
C THR A 607 -3.38 -5.18 -12.28
N MET A 608 -3.16 -6.30 -11.57
CA MET A 608 -2.23 -7.35 -11.99
C MET A 608 -2.80 -8.31 -13.03
N GLY A 609 -4.07 -8.17 -13.44
CA GLY A 609 -4.71 -9.06 -14.39
C GLY A 609 -4.96 -10.48 -13.87
N LEU A 610 -4.97 -10.68 -12.55
CA LEU A 610 -5.17 -11.99 -11.90
C LEU A 610 -6.65 -12.31 -11.66
N ARG A 611 -7.47 -11.28 -11.48
CA ARG A 611 -8.92 -11.36 -11.25
C ARG A 611 -9.58 -10.15 -11.89
N SER A 612 -10.88 -10.21 -12.10
CA SER A 612 -11.71 -9.06 -12.45
C SER A 612 -12.88 -9.01 -11.47
N PHE A 613 -13.12 -7.85 -10.86
CA PHE A 613 -14.16 -7.70 -9.83
C PHE A 613 -15.20 -6.66 -10.22
N THR A 614 -14.75 -5.52 -10.75
CA THR A 614 -15.58 -4.41 -11.22
C THR A 614 -15.02 -3.92 -12.55
N PRO A 615 -15.81 -3.28 -13.41
CA PRO A 615 -15.27 -2.59 -14.59
C PRO A 615 -14.10 -1.68 -14.21
N LEU A 616 -13.01 -1.76 -14.97
CA LEU A 616 -11.80 -0.97 -14.71
C LEU A 616 -11.98 0.42 -15.31
N VAL A 617 -11.76 1.47 -14.50
CA VAL A 617 -11.78 2.86 -14.99
C VAL A 617 -10.36 3.31 -15.29
N THR A 618 -10.08 3.61 -16.56
CA THR A 618 -8.85 4.29 -16.99
C THR A 618 -9.11 5.79 -17.04
N ALA A 619 -8.44 6.55 -16.19
CA ALA A 619 -8.57 8.00 -16.15
C ALA A 619 -7.21 8.69 -16.26
N CYS A 620 -7.17 9.84 -16.93
CA CYS A 620 -5.96 10.65 -16.97
C CYS A 620 -5.71 11.32 -15.61
N PRO A 621 -4.47 11.69 -15.24
CA PRO A 621 -4.22 12.39 -13.98
C PRO A 621 -4.86 13.79 -13.91
N GLY A 622 -5.32 14.33 -15.04
CA GLY A 622 -5.62 15.75 -15.19
C GLY A 622 -4.34 16.58 -15.35
N CYS A 623 -4.45 17.74 -16.02
CA CYS A 623 -3.38 18.72 -16.14
C CYS A 623 -3.99 20.10 -16.44
N GLY A 624 -3.18 21.14 -16.64
CA GLY A 624 -3.66 22.50 -16.95
C GLY A 624 -4.47 22.63 -18.26
N ARG A 625 -4.65 21.53 -19.00
CA ARG A 625 -5.50 21.43 -20.19
C ARG A 625 -6.94 21.02 -19.87
N THR A 626 -7.29 20.71 -18.62
CA THR A 626 -8.67 20.40 -18.22
C THR A 626 -9.05 21.22 -17.00
N THR A 627 -10.34 21.51 -16.84
CA THR A 627 -10.85 22.04 -15.58
C THR A 627 -10.75 20.94 -14.53
N SER A 628 -9.90 21.13 -13.53
CA SER A 628 -9.52 20.08 -12.58
C SER A 628 -10.73 19.48 -11.86
N THR A 629 -11.66 20.32 -11.39
CA THR A 629 -12.81 19.89 -10.58
C THR A 629 -13.83 19.10 -11.37
N VAL A 630 -14.30 19.61 -12.51
CA VAL A 630 -15.31 18.93 -13.34
C VAL A 630 -14.84 17.54 -13.80
N PHE A 631 -13.59 17.44 -14.25
CA PHE A 631 -13.00 16.16 -14.65
C PHE A 631 -12.89 15.19 -13.46
N GLN A 632 -12.40 15.66 -12.31
CA GLN A 632 -12.24 14.83 -11.11
C GLN A 632 -13.58 14.33 -10.59
N GLU A 633 -14.59 15.20 -10.52
CA GLU A 633 -15.95 14.87 -10.08
C GLU A 633 -16.61 13.86 -11.01
N LEU A 634 -16.46 14.01 -12.34
CA LEU A 634 -16.97 13.04 -13.30
C LEU A 634 -16.30 11.67 -13.13
N ALA A 635 -14.96 11.63 -13.11
CA ALA A 635 -14.22 10.38 -12.97
C ALA A 635 -14.59 9.66 -11.67
N GLN A 636 -14.68 10.41 -10.56
CA GLN A 636 -15.11 9.88 -9.27
C GLN A 636 -16.56 9.38 -9.30
N SER A 637 -17.48 10.13 -9.92
CA SER A 637 -18.89 9.76 -10.04
C SER A 637 -19.06 8.45 -10.83
N ILE A 638 -18.40 8.32 -11.97
CA ILE A 638 -18.43 7.10 -12.80
C ILE A 638 -17.84 5.92 -12.05
N GLN A 639 -16.68 6.08 -11.40
CA GLN A 639 -16.06 4.99 -10.64
C GLN A 639 -16.94 4.54 -9.46
N THR A 640 -17.53 5.47 -8.72
CA THR A 640 -18.45 5.16 -7.62
C THR A 640 -19.70 4.44 -8.14
N TRP A 641 -20.29 4.93 -9.22
CA TRP A 641 -21.48 4.33 -9.83
C TRP A 641 -21.22 2.90 -10.32
N LEU A 642 -20.12 2.65 -11.03
CA LEU A 642 -19.74 1.30 -11.50
C LEU A 642 -19.62 0.31 -10.34
N ARG A 643 -19.07 0.74 -9.20
CA ARG A 643 -18.97 -0.09 -7.99
C ARG A 643 -20.34 -0.39 -7.38
N GLN A 644 -21.26 0.59 -7.39
CA GLN A 644 -22.62 0.42 -6.89
C GLN A 644 -23.47 -0.48 -7.80
N GLN A 645 -23.24 -0.46 -9.11
CA GLN A 645 -23.94 -1.33 -10.07
C GLN A 645 -23.42 -2.76 -10.07
N MET A 646 -22.14 -2.98 -9.78
CA MET A 646 -21.53 -4.31 -9.89
C MET A 646 -22.27 -5.42 -9.11
N PRO A 647 -22.80 -5.23 -7.88
CA PRO A 647 -23.63 -6.24 -7.22
C PRO A 647 -24.85 -6.66 -8.04
N VAL A 648 -25.54 -5.70 -8.66
CA VAL A 648 -26.72 -5.95 -9.52
C VAL A 648 -26.31 -6.61 -10.83
N TRP A 649 -25.26 -6.08 -11.46
CA TRP A 649 -24.78 -6.55 -12.76
C TRP A 649 -24.15 -7.94 -12.70
N ARG A 650 -23.53 -8.33 -11.58
CA ARG A 650 -22.91 -9.66 -11.45
C ARG A 650 -23.90 -10.80 -11.66
N GLU A 651 -25.14 -10.61 -11.24
CA GLU A 651 -26.21 -11.62 -11.35
C GLU A 651 -26.78 -11.70 -12.77
N HIS A 652 -26.88 -10.58 -13.47
CA HIS A 652 -27.60 -10.48 -14.74
C HIS A 652 -26.69 -10.43 -15.96
N TYR A 653 -25.43 -10.02 -15.79
CA TYR A 653 -24.50 -9.70 -16.88
C TYR A 653 -23.13 -10.38 -16.68
N PRO A 654 -23.04 -11.71 -16.83
CA PRO A 654 -21.77 -12.43 -16.65
C PRO A 654 -20.66 -11.90 -17.57
N GLY A 655 -19.50 -11.60 -17.00
CA GLY A 655 -18.35 -11.08 -17.74
C GLY A 655 -18.25 -9.56 -17.78
N VAL A 656 -19.25 -8.82 -17.27
CA VAL A 656 -19.24 -7.36 -17.18
C VAL A 656 -18.08 -6.84 -16.33
N GLU A 657 -17.58 -7.62 -15.37
CA GLU A 657 -16.43 -7.27 -14.55
C GLU A 657 -15.14 -7.09 -15.37
N LYS A 658 -15.10 -7.57 -16.61
CA LYS A 658 -13.97 -7.43 -17.55
C LYS A 658 -14.08 -6.17 -18.42
N MET A 659 -15.17 -5.40 -18.30
CA MET A 659 -15.36 -4.16 -19.06
C MET A 659 -14.33 -3.11 -18.63
N ASN A 660 -13.78 -2.39 -19.60
CA ASN A 660 -12.91 -1.24 -19.40
C ASN A 660 -13.66 0.04 -19.78
N VAL A 661 -13.65 1.03 -18.89
CA VAL A 661 -14.26 2.34 -19.10
C VAL A 661 -13.17 3.41 -19.07
N ALA A 662 -13.15 4.33 -20.04
CA ALA A 662 -12.20 5.44 -20.05
C ALA A 662 -12.88 6.78 -19.73
N VAL A 663 -12.24 7.58 -18.86
CA VAL A 663 -12.68 8.95 -18.55
C VAL A 663 -11.48 9.89 -18.69
N MET A 664 -11.48 10.70 -19.74
CA MET A 664 -10.31 11.49 -20.15
C MET A 664 -10.61 12.99 -20.11
N GLY A 665 -9.66 13.79 -19.63
CA GLY A 665 -9.88 15.22 -19.38
C GLY A 665 -9.70 16.17 -20.57
N CYS A 666 -9.08 15.74 -21.68
CA CYS A 666 -8.86 16.60 -22.84
C CYS A 666 -8.64 15.80 -24.13
N VAL A 667 -8.64 16.48 -25.28
CA VAL A 667 -8.51 15.86 -26.61
C VAL A 667 -7.13 15.24 -26.89
N VAL A 668 -6.08 15.56 -26.13
CA VAL A 668 -4.70 15.15 -26.45
C VAL A 668 -4.56 13.62 -26.43
N ASN A 669 -4.90 13.00 -25.31
CA ASN A 669 -4.90 11.54 -25.16
C ASN A 669 -6.33 10.97 -25.11
N GLY A 670 -7.35 11.83 -24.97
CA GLY A 670 -8.72 11.39 -24.69
C GLY A 670 -9.32 10.47 -25.75
N PRO A 671 -9.32 10.84 -27.04
CA PRO A 671 -9.80 9.99 -28.11
C PRO A 671 -9.04 8.68 -28.26
N GLY A 672 -7.72 8.69 -28.06
CA GLY A 672 -6.89 7.48 -28.18
C GLY A 672 -7.23 6.46 -27.10
N GLU A 673 -7.16 6.86 -25.83
CA GLU A 673 -7.49 5.99 -24.70
C GLU A 673 -8.95 5.55 -24.70
N SER A 674 -9.88 6.44 -25.09
CA SER A 674 -11.30 6.10 -25.17
C SER A 674 -11.61 5.03 -26.22
N LYS A 675 -10.84 4.97 -27.31
CA LYS A 675 -10.96 3.92 -28.33
C LYS A 675 -10.38 2.58 -27.90
N HIS A 676 -9.46 2.58 -26.93
CA HIS A 676 -8.90 1.36 -26.36
C HIS A 676 -9.79 0.75 -25.27
N ALA A 677 -10.71 1.54 -24.71
CA ALA A 677 -11.73 1.07 -23.77
C ALA A 677 -12.97 0.50 -24.50
N ASN A 678 -13.78 -0.26 -23.76
CA ASN A 678 -15.10 -0.70 -24.24
C ASN A 678 -16.04 0.49 -24.43
N VAL A 679 -16.04 1.39 -23.45
CA VAL A 679 -16.77 2.66 -23.48
C VAL A 679 -15.87 3.75 -22.93
N GLY A 680 -15.75 4.89 -23.62
CA GLY A 680 -14.86 5.96 -23.20
C GLY A 680 -15.41 7.35 -23.50
N ILE A 681 -15.17 8.30 -22.60
CA ILE A 681 -15.51 9.71 -22.79
C ILE A 681 -14.25 10.58 -22.77
N SER A 682 -14.16 11.49 -23.75
CA SER A 682 -13.13 12.52 -23.79
C SER A 682 -13.76 13.87 -23.52
N LEU A 683 -13.51 14.44 -22.35
CA LEU A 683 -13.97 15.78 -21.99
C LEU A 683 -13.27 16.87 -22.80
N PRO A 684 -13.91 18.05 -22.93
CA PRO A 684 -13.28 19.20 -23.55
C PRO A 684 -12.22 19.79 -22.62
N GLY A 685 -11.06 20.07 -23.19
CA GLY A 685 -10.00 20.80 -22.51
C GLY A 685 -10.23 22.31 -22.44
N THR A 686 -9.30 23.01 -21.79
CA THR A 686 -9.26 24.48 -21.72
C THR A 686 -9.16 25.06 -23.12
N ASN A 687 -10.05 26.02 -23.46
CA ASN A 687 -10.17 26.63 -24.79
C ASN A 687 -10.63 25.67 -25.90
N GLU A 688 -11.18 24.52 -25.56
CA GLU A 688 -11.82 23.62 -26.52
C GLU A 688 -13.33 23.86 -26.58
N THR A 689 -13.96 23.39 -27.65
CA THR A 689 -15.44 23.43 -27.76
C THR A 689 -16.04 22.59 -26.63
N PRO A 690 -17.04 23.06 -25.87
CA PRO A 690 -17.57 22.40 -24.67
C PRO A 690 -18.43 21.18 -25.03
N VAL A 691 -17.77 20.16 -25.59
CA VAL A 691 -18.38 18.95 -26.12
C VAL A 691 -17.52 17.76 -25.74
N ALA A 692 -18.15 16.67 -25.32
CA ALA A 692 -17.46 15.47 -24.88
C ALA A 692 -17.79 14.30 -25.82
N PRO A 693 -16.94 14.02 -26.84
CA PRO A 693 -17.14 12.84 -27.68
C PRO A 693 -17.05 11.55 -26.85
N VAL A 694 -18.00 10.66 -27.11
CA VAL A 694 -18.06 9.31 -26.53
C VAL A 694 -17.67 8.29 -27.58
N TYR A 695 -16.91 7.29 -27.16
CA TYR A 695 -16.43 6.19 -27.96
C TYR A 695 -16.96 4.88 -27.38
N VAL A 696 -17.40 3.98 -28.26
CA VAL A 696 -17.88 2.64 -27.91
C VAL A 696 -17.22 1.65 -28.86
N ASP A 697 -16.56 0.62 -28.32
CA ASP A 697 -15.83 -0.40 -29.07
C ASP A 697 -14.88 0.19 -30.15
N GLY A 698 -14.21 1.31 -29.83
CA GLY A 698 -13.25 1.98 -30.73
C GLY A 698 -13.86 2.98 -31.72
N GLU A 699 -15.19 3.09 -31.79
CA GLU A 699 -15.90 3.99 -32.70
C GLU A 699 -16.50 5.19 -31.97
N LYS A 700 -16.42 6.38 -32.59
CA LYS A 700 -17.07 7.58 -32.04
C LYS A 700 -18.57 7.48 -32.29
N THR A 701 -19.39 7.49 -31.24
CA THR A 701 -20.84 7.32 -31.35
C THR A 701 -21.58 8.65 -31.21
N VAL A 702 -21.56 9.23 -30.02
CA VAL A 702 -22.27 10.47 -29.69
C VAL A 702 -21.32 11.54 -29.19
N THR A 703 -21.84 12.75 -28.99
CA THR A 703 -21.08 13.85 -28.42
C THR A 703 -21.97 14.56 -27.41
N LEU A 704 -21.63 14.41 -26.13
CA LEU A 704 -22.41 14.93 -25.01
C LEU A 704 -22.07 16.41 -24.75
N LYS A 705 -23.03 17.16 -24.21
CA LYS A 705 -22.90 18.60 -23.90
C LYS A 705 -23.78 18.97 -22.71
N GLY A 706 -23.46 20.08 -22.05
CA GLY A 706 -24.27 20.62 -20.95
C GLY A 706 -23.97 19.95 -19.60
N ASP A 707 -24.83 20.21 -18.61
CA ASP A 707 -24.53 19.88 -17.21
C ASP A 707 -24.78 18.41 -16.84
N ARG A 708 -25.48 17.66 -17.71
CA ARG A 708 -25.90 16.26 -17.46
C ARG A 708 -24.98 15.21 -18.09
N ILE A 709 -23.75 15.58 -18.47
CA ILE A 709 -22.78 14.67 -19.11
C ILE A 709 -22.55 13.38 -18.29
N ALA A 710 -22.51 13.49 -16.95
CA ALA A 710 -22.31 12.31 -16.10
C ALA A 710 -23.46 11.30 -16.22
N GLU A 711 -24.70 11.78 -16.11
CA GLU A 711 -25.91 10.95 -16.18
C GLU A 711 -26.09 10.34 -17.58
N GLU A 712 -25.86 11.15 -18.62
CA GLU A 712 -25.93 10.69 -20.01
C GLU A 712 -24.86 9.64 -20.30
N PHE A 713 -23.64 9.83 -19.79
CA PHE A 713 -22.57 8.84 -19.95
C PHE A 713 -22.86 7.54 -19.16
N GLN A 714 -23.40 7.64 -17.94
CA GLN A 714 -23.86 6.46 -17.18
C GLN A 714 -24.92 5.67 -17.95
N ALA A 715 -25.91 6.35 -18.55
CA ALA A 715 -26.92 5.71 -19.38
C ALA A 715 -26.30 4.98 -20.59
N ILE A 716 -25.32 5.59 -21.27
CA ILE A 716 -24.61 4.93 -22.38
C ILE A 716 -23.84 3.70 -21.91
N VAL A 717 -23.20 3.76 -20.74
CA VAL A 717 -22.50 2.61 -20.17
C VAL A 717 -23.50 1.50 -19.80
N ASP A 718 -24.65 1.83 -19.21
CA ASP A 718 -25.67 0.85 -18.87
C ASP A 718 -26.27 0.20 -20.12
N ASP A 719 -26.61 0.99 -21.14
CA ASP A 719 -27.06 0.49 -22.45
C ASP A 719 -26.02 -0.44 -23.09
N TYR A 720 -24.73 -0.08 -22.99
CA TYR A 720 -23.64 -0.94 -23.44
C TYR A 720 -23.62 -2.26 -22.69
N VAL A 721 -23.78 -2.23 -21.37
CA VAL A 721 -23.79 -3.43 -20.52
C VAL A 721 -24.95 -4.34 -20.91
N GLN A 722 -26.16 -3.79 -21.00
CA GLN A 722 -27.36 -4.54 -21.39
C GLN A 722 -27.20 -5.17 -22.78
N ARG A 723 -26.73 -4.41 -23.76
CA ARG A 723 -26.54 -4.89 -25.14
C ARG A 723 -25.46 -5.95 -25.26
N THR A 724 -24.35 -5.79 -24.56
CA THR A 724 -23.14 -6.61 -24.74
C THR A 724 -23.16 -7.87 -23.86
N TYR A 725 -23.68 -7.76 -22.64
CA TYR A 725 -23.66 -8.83 -21.65
C TYR A 725 -25.06 -9.39 -21.35
N GLY A 726 -26.16 -8.68 -21.64
CA GLY A 726 -27.52 -9.14 -21.36
C GLY A 726 -27.99 -10.31 -22.21
N ASN A 727 -27.48 -10.47 -23.43
CA ASN A 727 -27.89 -11.56 -24.33
C ASN A 727 -27.09 -12.87 -24.16
N ARG A 728 -26.15 -12.94 -23.22
CA ARG A 728 -25.34 -14.15 -23.01
C ARG A 728 -25.95 -15.18 -22.05
N GLY A 729 -27.12 -14.90 -21.47
CA GLY A 729 -27.86 -15.85 -20.62
C GLY A 729 -28.69 -16.91 -21.36
N ALA A 730 -28.76 -16.87 -22.70
CA ALA A 730 -29.60 -17.80 -23.50
C ALA A 730 -28.82 -18.97 -24.15
N GLY A 731 -27.53 -19.13 -23.85
CA GLY A 731 -26.73 -20.23 -24.41
C GLY A 731 -25.50 -20.52 -23.57
N GLY A 732 -25.63 -21.40 -22.58
CA GLY A 732 -24.55 -21.87 -21.72
C GLY A 732 -25.09 -22.68 -20.55
#